data_AF-A0A975NQB9-F1
#
_entry.id   AF-A0A975NQB9-F1
#
_cell.length_a   1.000
_cell.length_b   1.000
_cell.length_c   1.000
_cell.angle_alpha   90.00
_cell.angle_beta   90.00
_cell.angle_gamma   90.00
#
_symmetry.space_group_name_H-M   'P 1'
#
loop_
_entity.id
_entity.type
_entity.pdbx_description
1 polymer ?
#
loop_
_entity_poly.entity_id
_entity_poly.type
_entity_poly.pdbx_seq_one_letter_code
_entity_poly.pdbx_strand_id
1 'polypeptide(L)'
;MQDDSLHRAGGAAVSQLAVSPNNPCPFLRAVVAEGFVGGHIVPIPELCRTVEAASGKTGLQKTLVGLKTYPVALIANGLSPLRLLRSWWSGAVLDALRNGPLDKHGVGSRILDANAKVHESEIARLAGFGKERQDPSGGVEVGLTSSEITTYMNANFARAKGHRRWFDRLLMNGEWPVLLDIMGKGEGKGRYLSVAEVRTLFVDRRLPDRINARLASQPATAPAHGPLRKALKVAVWLAALAIAAIVAIVAIAEFPNQVGKIVPPLAQVLPPPLPDSAPAKEAHWLDQNWPTERRHWFHHASQGTATFPVPYAWFLALEQPGIHLFTRPGMLADSAYLERFGFLPSPKSVDTDAASLRRFGYSAAFDARTEPAPKLAAGLQPTPAENFDGLPVGFARMNGVTNPGTGAPEADKIGLTCAACHTGHINYKGVSVRYDGGPATVNLKKLELATGLSIAYTTWVPGRFNRFATRVLGPDAGKDERDKLKKELTQIRDFLLAQIKIYQKAIDSRKGFDGNKQKDTEEGFGRLDALNRIGNQVFYTDLVMSGLAGYEKNLYAVDAPVSFPPIWTVPWLWWAQYDASIEQPLIRNAGEALGVSALVNLSPNPPPEALFRSSVALNNLVYIEDMLRGPDPLRQNPKGFAGLKSPEWPAKIFASDPAWKIKPERVARGRAIYAEICVECHLGPVADPVFDTQFPDKSFWTSDRWRNRDSANPVLNPVQKGVAGMGTDPAQANVLAKRSVEIPGFLNLQPARDLDSRGKCADLPAYSSTEMPFAIALMIVVDKVSDKWMKDRKLSEADQAALWGPRKNCPNTAPNGPHYRARPLNGVWATAPYLHNGSVPSLYWMLKPAAERPKQFCMGARDFDPEHVGFRVATSCKTGETLFSMTDGDGKPIHGNSVLGHSLEGTPGPGKNGVIGRMLTEDERFDLIEYLKTL
;
A
#
# COMPACT_ATOMS: atom_id res chain seq x y z
N MET A 1 57.12 -38.77 67.65
CA MET A 1 56.88 -38.72 69.11
C MET A 1 55.45 -38.26 69.30
N GLN A 2 54.71 -39.02 70.10
CA GLN A 2 53.33 -38.89 70.64
C GLN A 2 52.79 -37.47 70.82
N ASP A 3 51.55 -37.21 70.36
CA ASP A 3 50.25 -37.13 71.10
C ASP A 3 50.10 -35.80 71.87
N ASP A 4 48.94 -35.12 71.96
CA ASP A 4 47.55 -35.54 71.83
C ASP A 4 46.58 -34.32 71.67
N SER A 5 45.32 -34.61 71.30
CA SER A 5 44.05 -33.87 71.58
C SER A 5 43.67 -32.58 70.78
N LEU A 6 42.41 -32.24 70.41
CA LEU A 6 41.06 -32.80 70.51
C LEU A 6 40.06 -32.00 69.59
N HIS A 7 39.09 -32.72 68.99
CA HIS A 7 37.72 -32.34 68.53
C HIS A 7 37.36 -31.08 67.70
N ARG A 8 36.79 -31.31 66.49
CA ARG A 8 35.40 -30.91 66.09
C ARG A 8 34.94 -31.65 64.83
N ALA A 9 33.72 -32.17 64.88
CA ALA A 9 33.11 -33.05 63.88
C ALA A 9 32.73 -32.33 62.56
N GLY A 10 33.08 -32.94 61.42
CA GLY A 10 32.63 -32.57 60.09
C GLY A 10 31.72 -33.63 59.49
N GLY A 11 30.55 -33.23 59.00
CA GLY A 11 29.67 -34.03 58.14
C GLY A 11 30.15 -34.01 56.68
N ALA A 12 30.13 -35.15 56.02
CA ALA A 12 30.67 -35.37 54.67
C ALA A 12 29.95 -34.58 53.57
N ALA A 13 30.70 -33.97 52.64
CA ALA A 13 30.17 -33.29 51.46
C ALA A 13 29.95 -34.28 50.30
N VAL A 14 28.72 -34.39 49.81
CA VAL A 14 28.36 -35.15 48.60
C VAL A 14 28.92 -34.45 47.35
N SER A 15 29.61 -35.18 46.45
CA SER A 15 30.16 -34.63 45.21
C SER A 15 29.07 -34.33 44.18
N GLN A 16 28.92 -33.06 43.78
CA GLN A 16 27.98 -32.64 42.72
C GLN A 16 28.46 -33.08 41.32
N LEU A 17 27.52 -33.41 40.43
CA LEU A 17 27.84 -33.64 39.01
C LEU A 17 28.29 -32.35 38.31
N ALA A 18 29.18 -32.48 37.32
CA ALA A 18 29.61 -31.36 36.49
C ALA A 18 28.43 -30.84 35.65
N VAL A 19 28.24 -29.51 35.63
CA VAL A 19 27.16 -28.84 34.90
C VAL A 19 27.74 -27.97 33.81
N SER A 20 27.24 -28.10 32.58
CA SER A 20 27.75 -27.32 31.45
C SER A 20 27.58 -25.81 31.61
N PRO A 21 28.59 -25.02 31.24
CA PRO A 21 28.47 -23.57 31.11
C PRO A 21 27.39 -23.14 30.10
N ASN A 22 27.03 -23.98 29.15
CA ASN A 22 26.06 -23.69 28.08
C ASN A 22 24.59 -24.02 28.43
N ASN A 23 24.33 -24.43 29.68
CA ASN A 23 22.98 -24.50 30.22
C ASN A 23 22.62 -23.17 30.91
N PRO A 24 21.72 -22.32 30.36
CA PRO A 24 21.37 -21.03 30.95
C PRO A 24 20.29 -21.12 32.03
N CYS A 25 19.72 -22.30 32.30
CA CYS A 25 18.58 -22.47 33.21
C CYS A 25 19.06 -22.86 34.63
N PRO A 26 18.93 -21.98 35.65
CA PRO A 26 19.42 -22.24 37.00
C PRO A 26 18.78 -23.46 37.66
N PHE A 27 17.48 -23.68 37.43
CA PHE A 27 16.76 -24.85 37.93
C PHE A 27 17.31 -26.16 37.34
N LEU A 28 17.46 -26.24 36.01
CA LEU A 28 18.02 -27.45 35.38
C LEU A 28 19.49 -27.68 35.78
N ARG A 29 20.26 -26.60 35.98
CA ARG A 29 21.64 -26.69 36.48
C ARG A 29 21.69 -27.33 37.87
N ALA A 30 20.77 -27.00 38.76
CA ALA A 30 20.70 -27.58 40.11
C ALA A 30 20.25 -29.05 40.08
N VAL A 31 19.20 -29.36 39.30
CA VAL A 31 18.74 -30.74 39.10
C VAL A 31 19.86 -31.65 38.54
N VAL A 32 20.67 -31.15 37.60
CA VAL A 32 21.85 -31.88 37.10
C VAL A 32 22.92 -32.01 38.18
N ALA A 33 23.28 -30.91 38.86
CA ALA A 33 24.33 -30.90 39.89
C ALA A 33 24.05 -31.89 41.01
N GLU A 34 22.78 -32.04 41.40
CA GLU A 34 22.33 -32.95 42.46
C GLU A 34 22.01 -34.37 41.96
N GLY A 35 22.19 -34.65 40.66
CA GLY A 35 22.10 -36.01 40.12
C GLY A 35 20.69 -36.52 39.79
N PHE A 36 19.68 -35.64 39.76
CA PHE A 36 18.31 -36.03 39.43
C PHE A 36 18.07 -36.28 37.93
N VAL A 37 18.88 -35.67 37.05
CA VAL A 37 18.90 -35.94 35.60
C VAL A 37 20.33 -35.91 35.07
N GLY A 38 20.58 -36.56 33.94
CA GLY A 38 21.88 -36.56 33.28
C GLY A 38 22.32 -35.16 32.81
N GLY A 39 23.64 -34.90 32.77
CA GLY A 39 24.20 -33.59 32.41
C GLY A 39 24.18 -33.25 30.93
N HIS A 40 24.09 -34.25 30.04
CA HIS A 40 24.24 -34.07 28.60
C HIS A 40 22.90 -34.14 27.86
N ILE A 41 22.53 -35.33 27.36
CA ILE A 41 21.28 -35.55 26.65
C ILE A 41 20.27 -36.14 27.63
N VAL A 42 19.17 -35.43 27.85
CA VAL A 42 18.09 -35.91 28.73
C VAL A 42 16.84 -36.18 27.89
N PRO A 43 16.30 -37.41 27.92
CA PRO A 43 15.04 -37.72 27.26
C PRO A 43 13.93 -36.75 27.66
N ILE A 44 13.17 -36.24 26.69
CA ILE A 44 12.08 -35.27 26.98
C ILE A 44 11.08 -35.81 28.03
N PRO A 45 10.67 -37.10 28.03
CA PRO A 45 9.79 -37.63 29.08
C PRO A 45 10.41 -37.61 30.48
N GLU A 46 11.72 -37.67 30.59
CA GLU A 46 12.45 -37.57 31.87
C GLU A 46 12.47 -36.12 32.37
N LEU A 47 12.71 -35.15 31.50
CA LEU A 47 12.60 -33.72 31.84
C LEU A 47 11.18 -33.33 32.25
N CYS A 48 10.16 -33.80 31.52
CA CYS A 48 8.77 -33.56 31.87
C CYS A 48 8.45 -34.10 33.27
N ARG A 49 8.78 -35.36 33.56
CA ARG A 49 8.54 -35.98 34.88
C ARG A 49 9.28 -35.28 36.01
N THR A 50 10.50 -34.82 35.74
CA THR A 50 11.30 -34.07 36.71
C THR A 50 10.64 -32.75 37.08
N VAL A 51 10.14 -32.00 36.09
CA VAL A 51 9.41 -30.75 36.32
C VAL A 51 8.04 -30.99 36.98
N GLU A 52 7.34 -32.06 36.58
CA GLU A 52 6.09 -32.49 37.24
C GLU A 52 6.31 -32.76 38.73
N ALA A 53 7.35 -33.53 39.08
CA ALA A 53 7.67 -33.86 40.46
C ALA A 53 8.06 -32.61 41.26
N ALA A 54 8.94 -31.75 40.72
CA ALA A 54 9.35 -30.52 41.40
C ALA A 54 8.18 -29.56 41.69
N SER A 55 7.17 -29.51 40.80
CA SER A 55 6.03 -28.58 40.89
C SER A 55 5.18 -28.74 42.15
N GLY A 56 5.20 -29.92 42.79
CA GLY A 56 4.36 -30.22 43.96
C GLY A 56 2.86 -30.28 43.68
N LYS A 57 2.42 -30.24 42.41
CA LYS A 57 1.01 -30.42 42.02
C LYS A 57 0.64 -31.90 42.07
N THR A 58 -0.64 -32.19 42.30
CA THR A 58 -1.19 -33.56 42.35
C THR A 58 -2.26 -33.77 41.26
N GLY A 59 -2.58 -35.04 40.97
CA GLY A 59 -3.63 -35.41 40.03
C GLY A 59 -3.46 -34.81 38.62
N LEU A 60 -4.57 -34.34 38.03
CA LEU A 60 -4.61 -33.81 36.67
C LEU A 60 -3.74 -32.54 36.48
N GLN A 61 -3.56 -31.75 37.54
CA GLN A 61 -2.70 -30.57 37.49
C GLN A 61 -1.22 -30.95 37.35
N LYS A 62 -0.79 -32.08 37.95
CA LYS A 62 0.56 -32.63 37.78
C LYS A 62 0.81 -32.98 36.31
N THR A 63 -0.09 -33.75 35.70
CA THR A 63 0.01 -34.15 34.28
C THR A 63 0.00 -32.95 33.33
N LEU A 64 -0.78 -31.91 33.66
CA LEU A 64 -0.83 -30.67 32.89
C LEU A 64 0.51 -29.93 32.88
N VAL A 65 1.27 -29.98 33.98
CA VAL A 65 2.62 -29.39 34.06
C VAL A 65 3.57 -30.07 33.07
N GLY A 66 3.62 -31.40 33.03
CA GLY A 66 4.48 -32.12 32.10
C GLY A 66 4.10 -31.93 30.63
N LEU A 67 2.80 -31.87 30.32
CA LEU A 67 2.30 -31.54 28.97
C LEU A 67 2.74 -30.13 28.53
N LYS A 68 2.80 -29.16 29.45
CA LYS A 68 3.31 -27.80 29.16
C LYS A 68 4.84 -27.77 29.00
N THR A 69 5.56 -28.61 29.74
CA THR A 69 7.03 -28.72 29.66
C THR A 69 7.51 -29.38 28.36
N TYR A 70 6.73 -30.33 27.83
CA TYR A 70 7.10 -31.10 26.62
C TYR A 70 7.46 -30.25 25.39
N PRO A 71 6.62 -29.30 24.93
CA PRO A 71 6.94 -28.48 23.76
C PRO A 71 8.15 -27.57 24.00
N VAL A 72 8.33 -27.07 25.23
CA VAL A 72 9.47 -26.22 25.61
C VAL A 72 10.78 -27.03 25.53
N ALA A 73 10.78 -28.25 26.06
CA ALA A 73 11.91 -29.16 25.98
C ALA A 73 12.22 -29.61 24.54
N LEU A 74 11.19 -29.78 23.70
CA LEU A 74 11.36 -30.18 22.30
C LEU A 74 12.07 -29.12 21.45
N ILE A 75 11.76 -27.84 21.66
CA ILE A 75 12.35 -26.73 20.89
C ILE A 75 13.66 -26.21 21.51
N ALA A 76 14.05 -26.71 22.67
CA ALA A 76 15.10 -26.14 23.51
C ALA A 76 16.46 -26.02 22.78
N ASN A 77 16.77 -26.92 21.84
CA ASN A 77 18.00 -26.90 21.06
C ASN A 77 17.89 -26.31 19.63
N GLY A 78 16.71 -25.83 19.21
CA GLY A 78 16.49 -25.18 17.91
C GLY A 78 15.20 -25.60 17.19
N LEU A 79 14.80 -24.82 16.18
CA LEU A 79 13.54 -24.99 15.45
C LEU A 79 13.68 -25.68 14.08
N SER A 80 14.90 -26.07 13.68
CA SER A 80 15.08 -26.75 12.39
C SER A 80 14.52 -28.18 12.42
N PRO A 81 13.99 -28.72 11.30
CA PRO A 81 13.40 -30.06 11.27
C PRO A 81 14.33 -31.15 11.80
N LEU A 82 15.63 -31.09 11.46
CA LEU A 82 16.65 -32.03 11.93
C LEU A 82 16.89 -31.94 13.44
N ARG A 83 16.84 -30.74 14.03
CA ARG A 83 17.05 -30.55 15.48
C ARG A 83 15.82 -30.94 16.29
N LEU A 84 14.62 -30.70 15.76
CA LEU A 84 13.37 -31.15 16.37
C LEU A 84 13.27 -32.69 16.33
N LEU A 85 13.62 -33.31 15.20
CA LEU A 85 13.70 -34.77 15.08
C LEU A 85 14.73 -35.34 16.06
N ARG A 86 15.95 -34.78 16.13
CA ARG A 86 16.96 -35.21 17.10
C ARG A 86 16.47 -35.10 18.54
N SER A 87 15.86 -33.97 18.91
CA SER A 87 15.36 -33.75 20.27
C SER A 87 14.24 -34.72 20.62
N TRP A 88 13.42 -35.10 19.63
CA TRP A 88 12.36 -36.10 19.77
C TRP A 88 12.89 -37.53 19.93
N TRP A 89 13.93 -37.91 19.20
CA TRP A 89 14.50 -39.26 19.23
C TRP A 89 15.49 -39.49 20.38
N SER A 90 16.32 -38.50 20.67
CA SER A 90 17.44 -38.61 21.62
C SER A 90 17.19 -37.86 22.92
N GLY A 91 16.35 -36.83 22.95
CA GLY A 91 16.16 -35.95 24.11
C GLY A 91 16.78 -34.56 23.92
N ALA A 92 16.55 -33.66 24.88
CA ALA A 92 17.12 -32.32 24.86
C ALA A 92 18.59 -32.37 25.31
N VAL A 93 19.46 -31.68 24.57
CA VAL A 93 20.89 -31.56 24.85
C VAL A 93 21.11 -30.36 25.77
N LEU A 94 21.23 -30.59 27.07
CA LEU A 94 21.31 -29.52 28.07
C LEU A 94 22.58 -28.66 27.92
N ASP A 95 23.64 -29.21 27.34
CA ASP A 95 24.89 -28.48 27.06
C ASP A 95 24.86 -27.61 25.81
N ALA A 96 23.75 -27.60 25.08
CA ALA A 96 23.59 -26.86 23.83
C ALA A 96 22.34 -25.97 23.85
N LEU A 97 22.00 -25.44 25.03
CA LEU A 97 20.85 -24.57 25.23
C LEU A 97 21.16 -23.09 24.96
N ARG A 98 22.40 -22.66 25.21
CA ARG A 98 22.86 -21.31 24.81
C ARG A 98 22.78 -21.11 23.30
N ASN A 99 22.42 -19.90 22.91
CA ASN A 99 22.12 -19.54 21.51
C ASN A 99 20.95 -20.32 20.89
N GLY A 100 20.21 -21.10 21.69
CA GLY A 100 18.93 -21.69 21.33
C GLY A 100 17.78 -20.68 21.40
N PRO A 101 16.58 -21.05 20.93
CA PRO A 101 15.43 -20.14 20.87
C PRO A 101 14.93 -19.67 22.24
N LEU A 102 15.35 -20.32 23.34
CA LEU A 102 14.98 -20.00 24.72
C LEU A 102 16.06 -19.19 25.47
N ASP A 103 17.24 -18.99 24.87
CA ASP A 103 18.29 -18.16 25.46
C ASP A 103 17.93 -16.68 25.29
N LYS A 104 18.02 -15.88 26.36
CA LYS A 104 17.57 -14.47 26.40
C LYS A 104 18.69 -13.47 26.10
N HIS A 105 19.91 -13.90 25.76
CA HIS A 105 21.05 -13.04 25.38
C HIS A 105 21.22 -11.79 26.28
N GLY A 106 21.15 -11.97 27.61
CA GLY A 106 21.36 -10.88 28.57
C GLY A 106 20.15 -9.96 28.85
N VAL A 107 18.96 -10.27 28.32
CA VAL A 107 17.70 -9.54 28.60
C VAL A 107 17.03 -10.00 29.91
N GLY A 108 17.43 -11.15 30.44
CA GLY A 108 16.93 -11.72 31.70
C GLY A 108 17.50 -11.07 32.97
N SER A 109 17.64 -11.85 34.04
CA SER A 109 18.11 -11.38 35.35
C SER A 109 19.57 -10.93 35.36
N ARG A 110 20.40 -11.46 34.43
CA ARG A 110 21.86 -11.33 34.40
C ARG A 110 22.59 -11.87 35.65
N ILE A 111 21.87 -12.50 36.57
CA ILE A 111 22.47 -13.19 37.73
C ILE A 111 23.44 -14.28 37.24
N LEU A 112 23.07 -15.01 36.19
CA LEU A 112 23.95 -15.92 35.47
C LEU A 112 24.24 -15.34 34.08
N ASP A 113 25.52 -15.16 33.74
CA ASP A 113 25.92 -14.55 32.45
C ASP A 113 26.18 -15.56 31.32
N ALA A 114 26.68 -15.06 30.18
CA ALA A 114 27.06 -15.80 28.98
C ALA A 114 28.10 -16.92 29.23
N ASN A 115 28.90 -16.80 30.29
CA ASN A 115 30.02 -17.69 30.62
C ASN A 115 29.73 -18.54 31.86
N ALA A 116 28.47 -18.54 32.31
CA ALA A 116 28.00 -19.21 33.52
C ALA A 116 28.64 -18.70 34.81
N LYS A 117 29.11 -17.45 34.80
CA LYS A 117 29.55 -16.75 36.00
C LYS A 117 28.33 -16.14 36.70
N VAL A 118 28.29 -16.29 38.02
CA VAL A 118 27.24 -15.71 38.87
C VAL A 118 27.67 -14.31 39.33
N HIS A 119 26.77 -13.33 39.19
CA HIS A 119 27.00 -11.95 39.61
C HIS A 119 26.20 -11.66 40.89
N GLU A 120 26.87 -11.70 42.04
CA GLU A 120 26.27 -11.42 43.36
C GLU A 120 25.61 -10.04 43.44
N SER A 121 26.12 -9.04 42.70
CA SER A 121 25.51 -7.71 42.62
C SER A 121 24.10 -7.73 41.99
N GLU A 122 23.83 -8.66 41.07
CA GLU A 122 22.50 -8.83 40.48
C GLU A 122 21.54 -9.57 41.42
N ILE A 123 22.06 -10.38 42.37
CA ILE A 123 21.29 -10.99 43.47
C ILE A 123 20.94 -9.91 44.51
N ALA A 124 21.89 -9.04 44.87
CA ALA A 124 21.61 -7.88 45.71
C ALA A 124 20.57 -6.95 45.08
N ARG A 125 20.62 -6.74 43.75
CA ARG A 125 19.55 -5.99 43.05
C ARG A 125 18.20 -6.70 43.16
N LEU A 126 18.13 -8.02 42.96
CA LEU A 126 16.89 -8.78 43.15
C LEU A 126 16.32 -8.57 44.55
N ALA A 127 17.17 -8.60 45.59
CA ALA A 127 16.78 -8.34 46.97
C ALA A 127 16.13 -6.96 47.16
N GLY A 128 16.63 -5.93 46.46
CA GLY A 128 16.07 -4.57 46.50
C GLY A 128 14.64 -4.44 45.96
N PHE A 129 14.11 -5.44 45.24
CA PHE A 129 12.70 -5.51 44.84
C PHE A 129 11.85 -6.33 45.82
N GLY A 130 12.47 -7.05 46.75
CA GLY A 130 11.80 -7.89 47.75
C GLY A 130 11.38 -7.12 48.99
N LYS A 131 10.57 -7.77 49.82
CA LYS A 131 10.15 -7.28 51.14
C LYS A 131 10.35 -8.38 52.18
N GLU A 132 10.38 -8.00 53.44
CA GLU A 132 10.36 -8.95 54.55
C GLU A 132 9.07 -9.77 54.55
N ARG A 133 9.20 -11.09 54.69
CA ARG A 133 8.14 -12.09 54.67
C ARG A 133 8.34 -13.04 55.84
N GLN A 134 7.24 -13.50 56.42
CA GLN A 134 7.28 -14.55 57.43
C GLN A 134 7.55 -15.90 56.74
N ASP A 135 8.57 -16.62 57.16
CA ASP A 135 8.83 -17.99 56.70
C ASP A 135 7.77 -18.91 57.32
N PRO A 136 7.03 -19.72 56.53
CA PRO A 136 6.13 -20.74 57.07
C PRO A 136 6.81 -21.74 58.03
N SER A 137 8.13 -21.86 57.98
CA SER A 137 8.95 -22.72 58.84
C SER A 137 9.47 -22.00 60.10
N GLY A 138 9.17 -20.70 60.25
CA GLY A 138 9.59 -19.83 61.36
C GLY A 138 10.66 -18.80 60.96
N GLY A 139 10.54 -17.56 61.47
CA GLY A 139 11.47 -16.45 61.18
C GLY A 139 10.96 -15.45 60.12
N VAL A 140 11.81 -14.47 59.78
CA VAL A 140 11.55 -13.43 58.77
C VAL A 140 12.69 -13.42 57.74
N GLU A 141 12.35 -13.37 56.45
CA GLU A 141 13.33 -13.31 55.35
C GLU A 141 12.86 -12.39 54.21
N VAL A 142 13.77 -11.98 53.32
CA VAL A 142 13.42 -11.17 52.15
C VAL A 142 12.91 -12.06 51.01
N GLY A 143 11.72 -11.74 50.50
CA GLY A 143 11.08 -12.50 49.42
C GLY A 143 10.27 -11.65 48.44
N LEU A 144 10.12 -12.17 47.21
CA LEU A 144 9.36 -11.52 46.13
C LEU A 144 8.10 -12.31 45.78
N THR A 145 6.95 -11.65 45.87
CA THR A 145 5.66 -12.14 45.36
C THR A 145 5.55 -12.00 43.84
N SER A 146 4.50 -12.54 43.22
CA SER A 146 4.26 -12.42 41.77
C SER A 146 4.27 -10.96 41.26
N SER A 147 3.76 -10.01 42.05
CA SER A 147 3.76 -8.58 41.71
C SER A 147 5.19 -8.02 41.70
N GLU A 148 5.98 -8.29 42.74
CA GLU A 148 7.36 -7.82 42.87
C GLU A 148 8.28 -8.43 41.81
N ILE A 149 8.09 -9.72 41.51
CA ILE A 149 8.73 -10.40 40.39
C ILE A 149 8.40 -9.72 39.06
N THR A 150 7.14 -9.33 38.85
CA THR A 150 6.71 -8.61 37.63
C THR A 150 7.43 -7.27 37.51
N THR A 151 7.55 -6.53 38.61
CA THR A 151 8.28 -5.26 38.67
C THR A 151 9.76 -5.45 38.37
N TYR A 152 10.40 -6.45 38.99
CA TYR A 152 11.79 -6.81 38.71
C TYR A 152 12.02 -7.15 37.24
N MET A 153 11.14 -7.95 36.65
CA MET A 153 11.22 -8.28 35.22
C MET A 153 11.03 -7.06 34.31
N ASN A 154 10.09 -6.16 34.63
CA ASN A 154 9.89 -4.92 33.87
C ASN A 154 11.14 -4.05 33.89
N ALA A 155 11.80 -3.92 35.05
CA ALA A 155 13.06 -3.17 35.17
C ALA A 155 14.17 -3.76 34.31
N ASN A 156 14.33 -5.09 34.31
CA ASN A 156 15.32 -5.78 33.47
C ASN A 156 15.03 -5.64 31.98
N PHE A 157 13.75 -5.75 31.59
CA PHE A 157 13.34 -5.62 30.20
C PHE A 157 13.53 -4.18 29.69
N ALA A 158 13.27 -3.18 30.54
CA ALA A 158 13.53 -1.76 30.23
C ALA A 158 15.04 -1.49 30.06
N ARG A 159 15.88 -2.07 30.92
CA ARG A 159 17.35 -1.96 30.84
C ARG A 159 17.93 -2.50 29.52
N ALA A 160 17.21 -3.34 28.80
CA ALA A 160 17.64 -3.95 27.54
C ALA A 160 17.09 -3.29 26.26
N LYS A 161 16.54 -2.07 26.34
CA LYS A 161 15.80 -1.39 25.24
C LYS A 161 16.53 -1.36 23.88
N GLY A 162 17.86 -1.42 23.83
CA GLY A 162 18.66 -1.38 22.60
C GLY A 162 19.04 -2.73 21.97
N HIS A 163 18.83 -3.87 22.65
CA HIS A 163 19.23 -5.19 22.13
C HIS A 163 18.25 -6.32 22.49
N ARG A 164 17.08 -5.99 23.05
CA ARG A 164 16.02 -6.95 23.35
C ARG A 164 15.24 -7.33 22.09
N ARG A 165 14.91 -8.60 21.96
CA ARG A 165 13.98 -9.14 20.96
C ARG A 165 12.55 -9.03 21.48
N TRP A 166 11.59 -8.95 20.57
CA TRP A 166 10.19 -8.73 20.91
C TRP A 166 9.60 -9.83 21.81
N PHE A 167 10.06 -11.08 21.68
CA PHE A 167 9.58 -12.22 22.47
C PHE A 167 10.36 -12.46 23.77
N ASP A 168 11.44 -11.72 24.07
CA ASP A 168 12.21 -11.93 25.30
C ASP A 168 11.37 -11.71 26.57
N ARG A 169 10.38 -10.80 26.50
CA ARG A 169 9.42 -10.60 27.59
C ARG A 169 8.54 -11.82 27.83
N LEU A 170 8.12 -12.51 26.76
CA LEU A 170 7.34 -13.75 26.86
C LEU A 170 8.16 -14.85 27.53
N LEU A 171 9.45 -14.97 27.18
CA LEU A 171 10.37 -15.91 27.84
C LEU A 171 10.52 -15.62 29.34
N MET A 172 10.67 -14.35 29.72
CA MET A 172 10.74 -13.96 31.14
C MET A 172 9.45 -14.32 31.91
N ASN A 173 8.29 -14.11 31.29
CA ASN A 173 7.00 -14.49 31.85
C ASN A 173 6.82 -16.02 31.99
N GLY A 174 7.59 -16.81 31.25
CA GLY A 174 7.64 -18.27 31.36
C GLY A 174 8.62 -18.82 32.38
N GLU A 175 9.53 -18.00 32.94
CA GLU A 175 10.58 -18.47 33.85
C GLU A 175 10.36 -18.09 35.30
N TRP A 176 10.24 -16.79 35.59
CA TRP A 176 10.16 -16.31 36.98
C TRP A 176 8.87 -16.71 37.69
N PRO A 177 7.68 -16.61 37.06
CA PRO A 177 6.44 -17.12 37.65
C PRO A 177 6.46 -18.63 37.86
N VAL A 178 7.11 -19.38 36.97
CA VAL A 178 7.27 -20.84 37.11
C VAL A 178 8.20 -21.16 38.28
N LEU A 179 9.30 -20.43 38.42
CA LEU A 179 10.20 -20.57 39.57
C LEU A 179 9.49 -20.24 40.89
N LEU A 180 8.63 -19.22 40.92
CA LEU A 180 7.76 -18.91 42.06
C LEU A 180 6.74 -20.04 42.33
N ASP A 181 6.17 -20.68 41.32
CA ASP A 181 5.21 -21.77 41.54
C ASP A 181 5.90 -23.03 42.10
N ILE A 182 7.11 -23.32 41.64
CA ILE A 182 7.92 -24.49 42.06
C ILE A 182 8.54 -24.26 43.45
N MET A 183 9.32 -23.18 43.59
CA MET A 183 10.13 -22.85 44.76
C MET A 183 9.48 -21.82 45.68
N GLY A 184 8.27 -21.33 45.41
CA GLY A 184 7.63 -20.36 46.32
C GLY A 184 7.30 -20.97 47.68
N LYS A 185 7.50 -20.18 48.74
CA LYS A 185 7.00 -20.44 50.09
C LYS A 185 5.62 -19.80 50.26
N GLY A 186 4.75 -20.42 51.05
CA GLY A 186 3.37 -19.97 51.27
C GLY A 186 2.41 -20.29 50.11
N GLU A 187 1.18 -19.81 50.23
CA GLU A 187 0.06 -20.10 49.33
C GLU A 187 -0.67 -18.85 48.83
N GLY A 188 -1.45 -19.02 47.77
CA GLY A 188 -2.30 -17.96 47.20
C GLY A 188 -1.52 -16.69 46.83
N LYS A 189 -2.12 -15.52 47.11
CA LYS A 189 -1.50 -14.20 46.85
C LYS A 189 -0.32 -13.89 47.77
N GLY A 190 -0.17 -14.61 48.89
CA GLY A 190 0.94 -14.49 49.83
C GLY A 190 2.18 -15.31 49.45
N ARG A 191 2.09 -16.16 48.41
CA ARG A 191 3.22 -16.96 47.94
C ARG A 191 4.36 -16.06 47.44
N TYR A 192 5.57 -16.30 47.94
CA TYR A 192 6.76 -15.53 47.61
C TYR A 192 7.97 -16.42 47.34
N LEU A 193 8.93 -15.91 46.56
CA LEU A 193 10.20 -16.55 46.26
C LEU A 193 11.28 -15.96 47.18
N SER A 194 11.89 -16.78 48.04
CA SER A 194 12.96 -16.37 48.95
C SER A 194 14.21 -15.95 48.18
N VAL A 195 14.77 -14.78 48.51
CA VAL A 195 16.02 -14.29 47.91
C VAL A 195 17.19 -15.19 48.31
N ALA A 196 17.19 -15.72 49.53
CA ALA A 196 18.23 -16.63 50.02
C ALA A 196 18.23 -17.94 49.21
N GLU A 197 17.05 -18.51 48.94
CA GLU A 197 16.95 -19.73 48.14
C GLU A 197 17.27 -19.50 46.65
N VAL A 198 16.95 -18.33 46.11
CA VAL A 198 17.40 -17.95 44.77
C VAL A 198 18.92 -17.84 44.73
N ARG A 199 19.56 -17.27 45.78
CA ARG A 199 21.01 -17.24 45.85
C ARG A 199 21.60 -18.65 45.87
N THR A 200 21.11 -19.54 46.72
CA THR A 200 21.54 -20.95 46.78
C THR A 200 21.36 -21.67 45.44
N LEU A 201 20.24 -21.44 44.74
CA LEU A 201 19.99 -22.02 43.43
C LEU A 201 21.04 -21.60 42.39
N PHE A 202 21.40 -20.32 42.36
CA PHE A 202 22.32 -19.79 41.35
C PHE A 202 23.79 -20.04 41.71
N VAL A 203 24.17 -19.83 42.97
CA VAL A 203 25.56 -19.92 43.46
C VAL A 203 25.96 -21.36 43.73
N ASP A 204 25.19 -22.05 44.57
CA ASP A 204 25.54 -23.39 45.06
C ASP A 204 25.00 -24.49 44.15
N ARG A 205 24.14 -24.14 43.18
CA ARG A 205 23.40 -25.07 42.30
C ARG A 205 22.66 -26.13 43.11
N ARG A 206 22.06 -25.70 44.23
CA ARG A 206 21.28 -26.57 45.10
C ARG A 206 19.82 -26.18 45.11
N LEU A 207 18.96 -27.19 45.19
CA LEU A 207 17.53 -26.97 45.39
C LEU A 207 17.20 -26.96 46.89
N PRO A 208 16.16 -26.24 47.32
CA PRO A 208 15.69 -26.33 48.70
C PRO A 208 15.23 -27.75 49.04
N ASP A 209 15.44 -28.19 50.28
CA ASP A 209 15.16 -29.56 50.74
C ASP A 209 13.73 -30.03 50.42
N ARG A 210 12.74 -29.14 50.49
CA ARG A 210 11.34 -29.45 50.14
C ARG A 210 11.18 -29.87 48.66
N ILE A 211 11.99 -29.33 47.77
CA ILE A 211 11.96 -29.66 46.34
C ILE A 211 12.71 -30.97 46.11
N ASN A 212 13.83 -31.17 46.81
CA ASN A 212 14.56 -32.43 46.80
C ASN A 212 13.73 -33.60 47.31
N ALA A 213 12.96 -33.42 48.37
CA ALA A 213 12.01 -34.41 48.86
C ALA A 213 10.93 -34.77 47.81
N ARG A 214 10.42 -33.76 47.08
CA ARG A 214 9.46 -33.99 45.98
C ARG A 214 10.10 -34.76 44.82
N LEU A 215 11.33 -34.42 44.45
CA LEU A 215 12.08 -35.08 43.37
C LEU A 215 12.48 -36.52 43.75
N ALA A 216 12.87 -36.77 44.99
CA ALA A 216 13.25 -38.08 45.50
C ALA A 216 12.06 -39.05 45.67
N SER A 217 10.84 -38.52 45.79
CA SER A 217 9.60 -39.33 45.90
C SER A 217 9.12 -39.97 44.58
N GLN A 218 9.92 -39.88 43.50
CA GLN A 218 9.57 -40.47 42.20
C GLN A 218 9.76 -42.01 42.22
N PRO A 219 8.75 -42.82 41.86
CA PRO A 219 8.97 -44.25 41.64
C PRO A 219 9.85 -44.48 40.39
N ALA A 220 10.87 -45.34 40.52
CA ALA A 220 11.69 -45.78 39.39
C ALA A 220 10.82 -46.54 38.38
N THR A 221 10.79 -46.11 37.11
CA THR A 221 9.91 -46.75 36.11
C THR A 221 10.53 -47.99 35.48
N ALA A 222 9.80 -49.11 35.56
CA ALA A 222 9.93 -50.21 34.61
C ALA A 222 9.48 -49.79 33.19
N PRO A 223 10.10 -50.29 32.12
CA PRO A 223 9.77 -49.90 30.75
C PRO A 223 8.45 -50.53 30.29
N ALA A 224 7.42 -49.71 30.04
CA ALA A 224 6.20 -50.17 29.39
C ALA A 224 6.39 -50.25 27.86
N HIS A 225 6.46 -51.46 27.32
CA HIS A 225 6.43 -51.75 25.89
C HIS A 225 4.97 -52.03 25.45
N GLY A 226 4.43 -51.30 24.47
CA GLY A 226 3.12 -51.62 23.90
C GLY A 226 2.45 -50.52 23.03
N PRO A 227 1.37 -50.89 22.28
CA PRO A 227 0.67 -50.05 21.29
C PRO A 227 0.15 -48.70 21.84
N LEU A 228 -0.05 -48.59 23.15
CA LEU A 228 -0.39 -47.36 23.85
C LEU A 228 0.64 -46.24 23.63
N ARG A 229 1.94 -46.57 23.48
CA ARG A 229 3.02 -45.61 23.22
C ARG A 229 2.95 -45.05 21.78
N LYS A 230 2.43 -45.81 20.80
CA LYS A 230 2.20 -45.31 19.44
C LYS A 230 1.01 -44.35 19.42
N ALA A 231 -0.09 -44.70 20.08
CA ALA A 231 -1.26 -43.82 20.18
C ALA A 231 -0.93 -42.50 20.90
N LEU A 232 -0.20 -42.56 22.01
CA LEU A 232 0.23 -41.36 22.75
C LEU A 232 1.21 -40.49 21.94
N LYS A 233 2.13 -41.11 21.18
CA LYS A 233 3.03 -40.39 20.26
C LYS A 233 2.27 -39.68 19.14
N VAL A 234 1.24 -40.32 18.58
CA VAL A 234 0.37 -39.71 17.55
C VAL A 234 -0.44 -38.57 18.14
N ALA A 235 -1.04 -38.74 19.33
CA ALA A 235 -1.79 -37.68 20.01
C ALA A 235 -0.93 -36.45 20.34
N VAL A 236 0.30 -36.67 20.84
CA VAL A 236 1.26 -35.59 21.13
C VAL A 236 1.75 -34.92 19.84
N TRP A 237 1.94 -35.67 18.76
CA TRP A 237 2.29 -35.13 17.44
C TRP A 237 1.15 -34.26 16.86
N LEU A 238 -0.09 -34.72 16.95
CA LEU A 238 -1.28 -33.95 16.55
C LEU A 238 -1.44 -32.68 17.40
N ALA A 239 -1.17 -32.75 18.72
CA ALA A 239 -1.20 -31.58 19.60
C ALA A 239 -0.08 -30.57 19.27
N ALA A 240 1.14 -31.04 18.98
CA ALA A 240 2.25 -30.19 18.58
C ALA A 240 2.00 -29.51 17.22
N LEU A 241 1.43 -30.25 16.25
CA LEU A 241 0.99 -29.68 14.99
C LEU A 241 -0.12 -28.66 15.17
N ALA A 242 -1.10 -28.94 16.04
CA ALA A 242 -2.16 -27.98 16.37
C ALA A 242 -1.59 -26.70 16.98
N ILE A 243 -0.63 -26.79 17.90
CA ILE A 243 0.01 -25.62 18.51
C ILE A 243 0.86 -24.85 17.49
N ALA A 244 1.64 -25.54 16.65
CA ALA A 244 2.41 -24.90 15.58
C ALA A 244 1.50 -24.19 14.57
N ALA A 245 0.37 -24.81 14.22
CA ALA A 245 -0.66 -24.20 13.40
C ALA A 245 -1.26 -22.96 14.08
N ILE A 246 -1.58 -23.03 15.38
CA ILE A 246 -2.06 -21.88 16.16
C ILE A 246 -1.04 -20.75 16.17
N VAL A 247 0.25 -21.02 16.43
CA VAL A 247 1.31 -20.00 16.42
C VAL A 247 1.48 -19.39 15.04
N ALA A 248 1.42 -20.21 13.97
CA ALA A 248 1.45 -19.70 12.60
C ALA A 248 0.23 -18.82 12.29
N ILE A 249 -0.96 -19.22 12.73
CA ILE A 249 -2.20 -18.43 12.59
C ILE A 249 -2.08 -17.11 13.37
N VAL A 250 -1.60 -17.13 14.60
CA VAL A 250 -1.37 -15.91 15.42
C VAL A 250 -0.35 -15.01 14.73
N ALA A 251 0.75 -15.55 14.21
CA ALA A 251 1.77 -14.78 13.51
C ALA A 251 1.23 -14.16 12.21
N ILE A 252 0.42 -14.90 11.44
CA ILE A 252 -0.27 -14.40 10.24
C ILE A 252 -1.29 -13.32 10.60
N ALA A 253 -2.03 -13.50 11.69
CA ALA A 253 -3.07 -12.59 12.16
C ALA A 253 -2.49 -11.27 12.66
N GLU A 254 -1.50 -11.35 13.55
CA GLU A 254 -0.97 -10.18 14.27
C GLU A 254 0.21 -9.52 13.51
N PHE A 255 0.93 -10.28 12.68
CA PHE A 255 2.16 -9.81 12.01
C PHE A 255 2.27 -10.25 10.52
N PRO A 256 1.24 -10.05 9.69
CA PRO A 256 1.23 -10.53 8.31
C PRO A 256 2.44 -10.03 7.49
N ASN A 257 2.83 -8.77 7.69
CA ASN A 257 3.96 -8.17 6.99
C ASN A 257 5.30 -8.86 7.27
N GLN A 258 5.51 -9.31 8.52
CA GLN A 258 6.75 -9.98 8.91
C GLN A 258 6.75 -11.43 8.40
N VAL A 259 5.59 -12.10 8.42
CA VAL A 259 5.44 -13.44 7.87
C VAL A 259 5.72 -13.45 6.37
N GLY A 260 5.17 -12.50 5.60
CA GLY A 260 5.41 -12.42 4.16
C GLY A 260 6.88 -12.20 3.80
N LYS A 261 7.65 -11.46 4.61
CA LYS A 261 9.10 -11.29 4.42
C LYS A 261 9.89 -12.56 4.69
N ILE A 262 9.48 -13.35 5.68
CA ILE A 262 10.17 -14.58 6.10
C ILE A 262 9.80 -15.75 5.17
N VAL A 263 8.56 -15.76 4.66
CA VAL A 263 8.02 -16.80 3.79
C VAL A 263 7.44 -16.12 2.53
N PRO A 264 8.29 -15.81 1.53
CA PRO A 264 7.88 -15.05 0.34
C PRO A 264 6.65 -15.59 -0.40
N PRO A 265 6.44 -16.92 -0.54
CA PRO A 265 5.22 -17.45 -1.16
C PRO A 265 3.93 -17.07 -0.42
N LEU A 266 3.98 -16.86 0.90
CA LEU A 266 2.80 -16.45 1.67
C LEU A 266 2.47 -14.97 1.48
N ALA A 267 3.39 -14.13 1.01
CA ALA A 267 3.13 -12.70 0.82
C ALA A 267 1.95 -12.43 -0.13
N GLN A 268 1.71 -13.30 -1.12
CA GLN A 268 0.62 -13.17 -2.09
C GLN A 268 -0.78 -13.41 -1.51
N VAL A 269 -0.84 -14.09 -0.36
CA VAL A 269 -2.11 -14.40 0.33
C VAL A 269 -2.28 -13.59 1.61
N LEU A 270 -1.38 -12.64 1.89
CA LEU A 270 -1.42 -11.79 3.07
C LEU A 270 -1.80 -10.35 2.68
N PRO A 271 -2.52 -9.61 3.54
CA PRO A 271 -2.84 -8.21 3.30
C PRO A 271 -1.60 -7.38 3.00
N PRO A 272 -1.65 -6.45 2.03
CA PRO A 272 -0.53 -5.56 1.78
C PRO A 272 -0.29 -4.65 3.00
N PRO A 273 0.96 -4.30 3.32
CA PRO A 273 1.24 -3.31 4.34
C PRO A 273 0.70 -1.95 3.90
N LEU A 274 -0.06 -1.31 4.79
CA LEU A 274 -0.66 0.00 4.56
C LEU A 274 -0.14 1.01 5.60
N PRO A 275 0.09 2.28 5.21
CA PRO A 275 0.46 3.33 6.16
C PRO A 275 -0.54 3.43 7.31
N ASP A 276 -0.07 3.87 8.46
CA ASP A 276 -0.95 4.15 9.60
C ASP A 276 -1.91 5.29 9.26
N SER A 277 -3.15 5.19 9.73
CA SER A 277 -4.11 6.29 9.61
C SER A 277 -3.68 7.41 10.55
N ALA A 278 -3.28 8.55 9.97
CA ALA A 278 -3.06 9.79 10.69
C ALA A 278 -4.13 10.78 10.23
N PRO A 279 -5.32 10.81 10.87
CA PRO A 279 -6.38 11.73 10.50
C PRO A 279 -5.86 13.16 10.60
N ALA A 280 -6.17 13.97 9.59
CA ALA A 280 -5.83 15.38 9.61
C ALA A 280 -6.57 16.07 10.77
N LYS A 281 -5.87 16.95 11.48
CA LYS A 281 -6.48 17.81 12.52
C LYS A 281 -7.47 18.79 11.90
N GLU A 282 -7.18 19.21 10.68
CA GLU A 282 -7.96 20.16 9.90
C GLU A 282 -7.79 19.85 8.41
N ALA A 283 -8.80 20.13 7.61
CA ALA A 283 -8.76 19.98 6.16
C ALA A 283 -9.27 21.25 5.49
N HIS A 284 -8.68 21.61 4.34
CA HIS A 284 -9.07 22.76 3.54
C HIS A 284 -9.06 22.39 2.07
N TRP A 285 -10.18 22.58 1.38
CA TRP A 285 -10.17 22.61 -0.07
C TRP A 285 -9.73 23.98 -0.56
N LEU A 286 -8.82 23.99 -1.55
CA LEU A 286 -8.40 25.20 -2.21
C LEU A 286 -9.47 25.73 -3.16
N ASP A 287 -9.40 27.03 -3.38
CA ASP A 287 -10.28 27.71 -4.29
C ASP A 287 -9.82 27.52 -5.74
N GLN A 288 -10.61 26.81 -6.55
CA GLN A 288 -10.28 26.50 -7.94
C GLN A 288 -11.43 26.80 -8.91
N ASN A 289 -12.29 27.75 -8.55
CA ASN A 289 -13.45 28.18 -9.34
C ASN A 289 -14.63 27.19 -9.41
N TRP A 290 -14.68 26.17 -8.54
CA TRP A 290 -15.83 25.27 -8.41
C TRP A 290 -16.58 25.50 -7.10
N PRO A 291 -17.93 25.59 -7.13
CA PRO A 291 -18.75 25.54 -5.92
C PRO A 291 -18.74 24.12 -5.33
N THR A 292 -19.10 24.01 -4.05
CA THR A 292 -19.11 22.75 -3.27
C THR A 292 -19.91 21.64 -3.95
N GLU A 293 -21.09 21.97 -4.48
CA GLU A 293 -21.98 21.01 -5.16
C GLU A 293 -21.30 20.39 -6.39
N ARG A 294 -20.70 21.22 -7.27
CA ARG A 294 -20.02 20.72 -8.48
C ARG A 294 -18.80 19.89 -8.15
N ARG A 295 -18.03 20.29 -7.14
CA ARG A 295 -16.89 19.52 -6.65
C ARG A 295 -17.35 18.14 -6.17
N HIS A 296 -18.36 18.10 -5.31
CA HIS A 296 -18.89 16.83 -4.79
C HIS A 296 -19.47 15.95 -5.91
N TRP A 297 -20.16 16.55 -6.88
CA TRP A 297 -20.61 15.84 -8.07
C TRP A 297 -19.43 15.24 -8.85
N PHE A 298 -18.38 16.01 -9.14
CA PHE A 298 -17.17 15.50 -9.83
C PHE A 298 -16.51 14.34 -9.07
N HIS A 299 -16.52 14.38 -7.73
CA HIS A 299 -15.95 13.32 -6.89
C HIS A 299 -16.67 11.97 -7.02
N HIS A 300 -17.99 11.98 -7.28
CA HIS A 300 -18.87 10.81 -7.16
C HIS A 300 -19.73 10.50 -8.40
N ALA A 301 -19.63 11.29 -9.46
CA ALA A 301 -20.32 11.02 -10.72
C ALA A 301 -19.71 9.78 -11.39
N SER A 302 -20.54 8.78 -11.70
CA SER A 302 -20.09 7.59 -12.42
C SER A 302 -19.75 7.92 -13.86
N GLN A 303 -18.58 7.48 -14.33
CA GLN A 303 -18.21 7.51 -15.75
C GLN A 303 -18.65 6.23 -16.49
N GLY A 304 -19.44 5.38 -15.82
CA GLY A 304 -19.82 4.06 -16.32
C GLY A 304 -18.88 2.94 -15.89
N THR A 305 -17.99 3.18 -14.91
CA THR A 305 -16.94 2.25 -14.50
C THR A 305 -17.45 1.21 -13.51
N ALA A 306 -16.96 -0.03 -13.64
CA ALA A 306 -17.23 -1.16 -12.76
C ALA A 306 -15.90 -1.77 -12.29
N THR A 307 -15.03 -0.93 -11.73
CA THR A 307 -13.64 -1.27 -11.38
C THR A 307 -13.50 -2.44 -10.42
N PHE A 308 -14.47 -2.64 -9.52
CA PHE A 308 -14.44 -3.78 -8.60
C PHE A 308 -15.27 -4.93 -9.15
N PRO A 309 -14.78 -6.19 -9.07
CA PRO A 309 -15.38 -7.34 -9.73
C PRO A 309 -16.63 -7.89 -9.04
N VAL A 310 -17.25 -7.11 -8.14
CA VAL A 310 -18.42 -7.49 -7.35
C VAL A 310 -19.48 -6.38 -7.42
N PRO A 311 -20.77 -6.70 -7.25
CA PRO A 311 -21.82 -5.70 -7.12
C PRO A 311 -21.55 -4.69 -5.99
N TYR A 312 -22.11 -3.49 -6.12
CA TYR A 312 -21.99 -2.39 -5.14
C TYR A 312 -22.33 -2.86 -3.71
N ALA A 313 -23.49 -3.52 -3.54
CA ALA A 313 -23.92 -4.03 -2.23
C ALA A 313 -22.94 -5.06 -1.64
N TRP A 314 -22.26 -5.84 -2.48
CA TRP A 314 -21.29 -6.83 -2.02
C TRP A 314 -19.99 -6.14 -1.59
N PHE A 315 -19.53 -5.13 -2.34
CA PHE A 315 -18.38 -4.33 -1.94
C PHE A 315 -18.56 -3.72 -0.54
N LEU A 316 -19.73 -3.15 -0.26
CA LEU A 316 -20.07 -2.63 1.06
C LEU A 316 -20.09 -3.71 2.16
N ALA A 317 -20.39 -4.96 1.79
CA ALA A 317 -20.48 -6.08 2.72
C ALA A 317 -19.16 -6.86 2.93
N LEU A 318 -18.11 -6.57 2.14
CA LEU A 318 -16.81 -7.21 2.25
C LEU A 318 -16.08 -6.74 3.52
N GLU A 319 -15.52 -7.70 4.25
CA GLU A 319 -14.65 -7.42 5.40
C GLU A 319 -13.21 -7.20 4.93
N GLN A 320 -12.46 -6.36 5.65
CA GLN A 320 -11.03 -6.16 5.42
C GLN A 320 -10.26 -7.49 5.45
N PRO A 321 -9.19 -7.64 4.67
CA PRO A 321 -8.48 -8.91 4.51
C PRO A 321 -7.59 -9.28 5.71
N GLY A 322 -7.68 -8.62 6.88
CA GLY A 322 -6.90 -8.98 8.07
C GLY A 322 -7.50 -10.16 8.85
N ILE A 323 -6.68 -11.10 9.35
CA ILE A 323 -7.14 -12.15 10.28
C ILE A 323 -6.99 -11.60 11.70
N HIS A 324 -8.08 -11.58 12.46
CA HIS A 324 -8.08 -11.15 13.86
C HIS A 324 -8.62 -12.29 14.72
N LEU A 325 -7.90 -12.64 15.79
CA LEU A 325 -8.26 -13.77 16.64
C LEU A 325 -9.36 -13.45 17.66
N PHE A 326 -9.40 -12.20 18.12
CA PHE A 326 -10.29 -11.76 19.22
C PHE A 326 -11.29 -10.67 18.80
N THR A 327 -11.13 -10.10 17.61
CA THR A 327 -11.98 -9.03 17.08
C THR A 327 -12.46 -9.35 15.67
N ARG A 328 -13.53 -8.69 15.23
CA ARG A 328 -13.96 -8.76 13.83
C ARG A 328 -13.13 -7.76 13.02
N PRO A 329 -12.72 -8.09 11.79
CA PRO A 329 -12.17 -7.10 10.87
C PRO A 329 -13.21 -5.99 10.61
N GLY A 330 -12.74 -4.77 10.34
CA GLY A 330 -13.58 -3.71 9.80
C GLY A 330 -14.07 -4.03 8.38
N MET A 331 -14.84 -3.13 7.79
CA MET A 331 -15.35 -3.28 6.43
C MET A 331 -14.34 -2.73 5.41
N LEU A 332 -14.30 -3.32 4.23
CA LEU A 332 -13.45 -2.86 3.12
C LEU A 332 -13.83 -1.41 2.72
N ALA A 333 -15.13 -1.10 2.76
CA ALA A 333 -15.69 0.20 2.44
C ALA A 333 -15.50 1.27 3.55
N ASP A 334 -14.93 0.91 4.70
CA ASP A 334 -14.68 1.88 5.78
C ASP A 334 -13.77 3.00 5.26
N SER A 335 -14.23 4.25 5.36
CA SER A 335 -13.48 5.42 4.87
C SER A 335 -12.06 5.48 5.46
N ALA A 336 -11.93 5.26 6.77
CA ALA A 336 -10.63 5.22 7.45
C ALA A 336 -9.68 4.12 6.95
N TYR A 337 -10.21 3.01 6.40
CA TYR A 337 -9.40 1.97 5.77
C TYR A 337 -8.99 2.36 4.36
N LEU A 338 -9.92 2.85 3.56
CA LEU A 338 -9.67 3.32 2.19
C LEU A 338 -8.72 4.53 2.16
N GLU A 339 -8.78 5.41 3.16
CA GLU A 339 -7.83 6.51 3.34
C GLU A 339 -6.38 6.03 3.42
N ARG A 340 -6.10 4.82 3.93
CA ARG A 340 -4.74 4.27 3.99
C ARG A 340 -4.16 3.93 2.61
N PHE A 341 -5.02 3.84 1.58
CA PHE A 341 -4.60 3.70 0.19
C PHE A 341 -4.37 5.04 -0.50
N GLY A 342 -4.56 6.18 0.17
CA GLY A 342 -4.36 7.51 -0.42
C GLY A 342 -5.62 8.32 -0.67
N PHE A 343 -6.82 7.71 -0.53
CA PHE A 343 -8.09 8.38 -0.81
C PHE A 343 -8.43 9.46 0.23
N LEU A 344 -9.28 10.40 -0.16
CA LEU A 344 -9.75 11.51 0.68
C LEU A 344 -11.14 11.22 1.22
N PRO A 345 -11.40 11.43 2.53
CA PRO A 345 -12.75 11.28 3.07
C PRO A 345 -13.69 12.31 2.43
N SER A 346 -14.93 11.89 2.18
CA SER A 346 -15.98 12.70 1.54
C SER A 346 -17.31 12.58 2.31
N PRO A 347 -18.13 13.65 2.39
CA PRO A 347 -19.44 13.57 3.01
C PRO A 347 -20.43 12.78 2.16
N LYS A 348 -21.49 12.29 2.80
CA LYS A 348 -22.60 11.59 2.13
C LYS A 348 -23.38 12.49 1.18
N SER A 349 -23.59 13.73 1.59
CA SER A 349 -24.21 14.79 0.81
C SER A 349 -23.61 16.13 1.23
N VAL A 350 -23.65 17.10 0.30
CA VAL A 350 -23.33 18.50 0.56
C VAL A 350 -24.52 19.27 1.14
N ASP A 351 -25.73 18.73 1.06
CA ASP A 351 -26.96 19.31 1.61
C ASP A 351 -27.07 19.02 3.12
N THR A 352 -26.10 19.52 3.89
CA THR A 352 -26.02 19.33 5.34
C THR A 352 -25.45 20.58 6.02
N ASP A 353 -25.36 20.57 7.35
CA ASP A 353 -24.89 21.74 8.09
C ASP A 353 -23.40 22.03 7.85
N ALA A 354 -23.02 23.31 7.95
CA ALA A 354 -21.65 23.74 7.71
C ALA A 354 -20.63 23.10 8.66
N ALA A 355 -21.00 22.69 9.88
CA ALA A 355 -20.06 22.04 10.80
C ALA A 355 -19.73 20.61 10.35
N SER A 356 -20.71 19.89 9.80
CA SER A 356 -20.50 18.58 9.18
C SER A 356 -19.60 18.68 7.96
N LEU A 357 -19.83 19.67 7.09
CA LEU A 357 -19.02 19.91 5.89
C LEU A 357 -17.57 20.31 6.19
N ARG A 358 -17.35 21.13 7.23
CA ARG A 358 -15.99 21.55 7.65
C ARG A 358 -15.09 20.38 8.02
N ARG A 359 -15.63 19.25 8.51
CA ARG A 359 -14.83 18.03 8.80
C ARG A 359 -14.16 17.44 7.56
N PHE A 360 -14.75 17.68 6.40
CA PHE A 360 -14.22 17.25 5.10
C PHE A 360 -13.51 18.38 4.35
N GLY A 361 -13.34 19.54 5.01
CA GLY A 361 -12.65 20.72 4.50
C GLY A 361 -13.45 21.62 3.58
N TYR A 362 -14.76 21.40 3.45
CA TYR A 362 -15.64 22.28 2.67
C TYR A 362 -15.95 23.56 3.45
N SER A 363 -16.05 24.68 2.72
CA SER A 363 -16.30 26.02 3.28
C SER A 363 -17.34 26.75 2.44
N ALA A 364 -18.31 27.39 3.12
CA ALA A 364 -19.37 28.19 2.50
C ALA A 364 -18.83 29.40 1.70
N ALA A 365 -17.56 29.80 1.92
CA ALA A 365 -16.94 30.92 1.22
C ALA A 365 -16.85 30.71 -0.30
N PHE A 366 -16.90 29.47 -0.78
CA PHE A 366 -16.79 29.14 -2.20
C PHE A 366 -18.14 29.08 -2.94
N ASP A 367 -19.25 29.06 -2.19
CA ASP A 367 -20.60 28.80 -2.72
C ASP A 367 -21.35 30.07 -3.14
N ALA A 368 -20.77 31.26 -2.93
CA ALA A 368 -21.33 32.53 -3.39
C ALA A 368 -21.23 32.75 -4.92
N ARG A 369 -20.72 31.77 -5.67
CA ARG A 369 -20.49 31.87 -7.12
C ARG A 369 -21.74 31.54 -7.93
N THR A 370 -22.09 32.41 -8.85
CA THR A 370 -23.32 32.34 -9.65
C THR A 370 -23.11 31.89 -11.09
N GLU A 371 -21.90 31.42 -11.47
CA GLU A 371 -21.71 30.92 -12.84
C GLU A 371 -22.68 29.77 -13.09
N PRO A 372 -23.45 29.78 -14.19
CA PRO A 372 -24.42 28.71 -14.46
C PRO A 372 -23.70 27.39 -14.74
N ALA A 373 -24.37 26.27 -14.44
CA ALA A 373 -23.87 24.95 -14.80
C ALA A 373 -23.74 24.85 -16.34
N PRO A 374 -22.73 24.13 -16.87
CA PRO A 374 -22.65 23.85 -18.29
C PRO A 374 -23.94 23.24 -18.82
N LYS A 375 -24.42 23.70 -19.97
CA LYS A 375 -25.58 23.09 -20.65
C LYS A 375 -25.06 22.08 -21.66
N LEU A 376 -25.46 20.82 -21.49
CA LEU A 376 -25.15 19.79 -22.48
C LEU A 376 -26.01 19.95 -23.74
N ALA A 377 -25.45 19.55 -24.88
CA ALA A 377 -26.17 19.47 -26.15
C ALA A 377 -27.33 18.46 -26.08
N ALA A 378 -28.25 18.54 -27.06
CA ALA A 378 -29.37 17.61 -27.23
C ALA A 378 -30.34 17.49 -26.02
N GLY A 379 -30.34 18.47 -25.11
CA GLY A 379 -31.14 18.40 -23.88
C GLY A 379 -30.67 17.34 -22.88
N LEU A 380 -29.50 16.73 -23.10
CA LEU A 380 -28.90 15.78 -22.18
C LEU A 380 -28.67 16.44 -20.81
N GLN A 381 -28.71 15.63 -19.76
CA GLN A 381 -28.39 16.06 -18.40
C GLN A 381 -27.30 15.16 -17.82
N PRO A 382 -26.39 15.69 -16.99
CA PRO A 382 -25.53 14.84 -16.19
C PRO A 382 -26.39 13.97 -15.26
N THR A 383 -25.96 12.74 -15.00
CA THR A 383 -26.65 11.92 -14.01
C THR A 383 -26.41 12.47 -12.61
N PRO A 384 -27.36 12.35 -11.68
CA PRO A 384 -27.11 12.63 -10.27
C PRO A 384 -25.91 11.84 -9.75
N ALA A 385 -25.15 12.44 -8.83
CA ALA A 385 -24.02 11.82 -8.17
C ALA A 385 -24.32 11.73 -6.67
N GLU A 386 -24.66 10.54 -6.20
CA GLU A 386 -25.06 10.30 -4.81
C GLU A 386 -23.96 9.53 -4.08
N ASN A 387 -23.65 9.93 -2.85
CA ASN A 387 -22.66 9.26 -1.99
C ASN A 387 -23.29 8.72 -0.69
N PHE A 388 -24.42 8.01 -0.79
CA PHE A 388 -25.21 7.59 0.38
C PHE A 388 -24.43 6.86 1.48
N ASP A 389 -23.41 6.10 1.09
CA ASP A 389 -22.59 5.30 2.00
C ASP A 389 -21.35 6.05 2.51
N GLY A 390 -21.11 7.29 2.05
CA GLY A 390 -19.99 8.12 2.51
C GLY A 390 -18.64 7.58 2.06
N LEU A 391 -18.59 7.02 0.85
CA LEU A 391 -17.35 6.53 0.27
C LEU A 391 -16.39 7.70 0.01
N PRO A 392 -15.06 7.46 0.04
CA PRO A 392 -14.07 8.49 -0.25
C PRO A 392 -14.21 9.11 -1.64
N VAL A 393 -13.63 10.30 -1.82
CA VAL A 393 -13.48 10.95 -3.13
C VAL A 393 -12.90 9.94 -4.14
N GLY A 394 -13.52 9.84 -5.32
CA GLY A 394 -13.05 8.94 -6.35
C GLY A 394 -13.84 7.63 -6.48
N PHE A 395 -14.83 7.39 -5.63
CA PHE A 395 -15.73 6.22 -5.73
C PHE A 395 -17.12 6.64 -6.20
N ALA A 396 -17.69 5.89 -7.14
CA ALA A 396 -19.06 6.10 -7.61
C ALA A 396 -19.84 4.80 -7.67
N ARG A 397 -21.13 4.89 -7.29
CA ARG A 397 -22.13 3.86 -7.58
C ARG A 397 -22.61 4.04 -9.02
N MET A 398 -22.54 2.98 -9.81
CA MET A 398 -23.21 2.91 -11.11
C MET A 398 -24.58 2.25 -10.90
N ASN A 399 -25.65 3.03 -11.04
CA ASN A 399 -27.04 2.58 -10.91
C ASN A 399 -27.64 2.23 -12.27
N GLY A 400 -28.75 1.47 -12.26
CA GLY A 400 -29.50 1.16 -13.48
C GLY A 400 -28.65 0.43 -14.53
N VAL A 401 -27.75 -0.43 -14.07
CA VAL A 401 -26.75 -1.10 -14.91
C VAL A 401 -27.44 -2.07 -15.84
N THR A 402 -27.01 -2.05 -17.09
CA THR A 402 -27.49 -2.97 -18.12
C THR A 402 -26.31 -3.72 -18.71
N ASN A 403 -26.43 -5.03 -18.83
CA ASN A 403 -25.43 -5.84 -19.52
C ASN A 403 -25.27 -5.35 -20.97
N PRO A 404 -24.08 -4.91 -21.41
CA PRO A 404 -23.93 -4.33 -22.74
C PRO A 404 -24.21 -5.31 -23.89
N GLY A 405 -24.00 -6.61 -23.66
CA GLY A 405 -24.32 -7.64 -24.64
C GLY A 405 -25.81 -7.94 -24.70
N THR A 406 -26.41 -8.31 -23.57
CA THR A 406 -27.78 -8.87 -23.55
C THR A 406 -28.88 -7.83 -23.40
N GLY A 407 -28.55 -6.61 -22.93
CA GLY A 407 -29.55 -5.62 -22.55
C GLY A 407 -30.30 -5.94 -21.25
N ALA A 408 -29.92 -7.01 -20.53
CA ALA A 408 -30.57 -7.38 -19.28
C ALA A 408 -30.15 -6.43 -18.14
N PRO A 409 -31.07 -6.06 -17.23
CA PRO A 409 -30.73 -5.34 -16.02
C PRO A 409 -29.74 -6.15 -15.15
N GLU A 410 -28.75 -5.47 -14.59
CA GLU A 410 -27.80 -6.03 -13.63
C GLU A 410 -27.89 -5.29 -12.29
N ALA A 411 -27.35 -5.92 -11.25
CA ALA A 411 -27.14 -5.26 -9.98
C ALA A 411 -26.19 -4.07 -10.13
N ASP A 412 -26.42 -3.02 -9.35
CA ASP A 412 -25.56 -1.85 -9.30
C ASP A 412 -24.09 -2.23 -9.10
N LYS A 413 -23.21 -1.49 -9.75
CA LYS A 413 -21.76 -1.70 -9.70
C LYS A 413 -21.09 -0.55 -8.96
N ILE A 414 -19.82 -0.76 -8.64
CA ILE A 414 -18.97 0.26 -8.05
C ILE A 414 -17.73 0.45 -8.93
N GLY A 415 -17.37 1.71 -9.17
CA GLY A 415 -16.22 2.07 -9.98
C GLY A 415 -15.42 3.21 -9.37
N LEU A 416 -14.17 3.30 -9.80
CA LEU A 416 -13.35 4.49 -9.56
C LEU A 416 -13.69 5.56 -10.60
N THR A 417 -13.67 6.81 -10.17
CA THR A 417 -13.90 7.98 -11.01
C THR A 417 -12.60 8.70 -11.36
N CYS A 418 -12.67 9.67 -12.27
CA CYS A 418 -11.53 10.56 -12.58
C CYS A 418 -10.94 11.19 -11.31
N ALA A 419 -11.79 11.49 -10.32
CA ALA A 419 -11.39 12.10 -9.06
C ALA A 419 -10.49 11.19 -8.19
N ALA A 420 -10.52 9.86 -8.39
CA ALA A 420 -9.62 8.93 -7.69
C ALA A 420 -8.14 9.18 -8.02
N CYS A 421 -7.86 9.59 -9.27
CA CYS A 421 -6.52 9.82 -9.79
C CYS A 421 -6.16 11.31 -9.86
N HIS A 422 -7.17 12.17 -10.08
CA HIS A 422 -7.01 13.59 -10.35
C HIS A 422 -7.53 14.49 -9.23
N THR A 423 -7.52 14.02 -7.98
CA THR A 423 -7.78 14.86 -6.80
C THR A 423 -6.68 14.66 -5.77
N GLY A 424 -5.93 15.73 -5.53
CA GLY A 424 -4.71 15.70 -4.74
C GLY A 424 -4.87 16.29 -3.35
N HIS A 425 -3.92 15.97 -2.48
CA HIS A 425 -3.73 16.68 -1.23
C HIS A 425 -2.28 16.61 -0.77
N ILE A 426 -1.94 17.54 0.10
CA ILE A 426 -0.71 17.51 0.88
C ILE A 426 -1.05 17.64 2.36
N ASN A 427 -0.18 17.12 3.23
CA ASN A 427 -0.26 17.31 4.66
C ASN A 427 0.89 18.17 5.15
N TYR A 428 0.59 19.16 5.99
CA TYR A 428 1.60 19.97 6.65
C TYR A 428 1.18 20.26 8.09
N LYS A 429 2.01 19.86 9.07
CA LYS A 429 1.76 20.05 10.52
C LYS A 429 0.37 19.59 10.99
N GLY A 430 -0.17 18.54 10.36
CA GLY A 430 -1.50 17.98 10.66
C GLY A 430 -2.67 18.63 9.93
N VAL A 431 -2.42 19.60 9.04
CA VAL A 431 -3.42 20.22 8.16
C VAL A 431 -3.35 19.56 6.78
N SER A 432 -4.50 19.11 6.26
CA SER A 432 -4.65 18.55 4.90
C SER A 432 -5.11 19.65 3.95
N VAL A 433 -4.27 20.04 2.99
CA VAL A 433 -4.64 20.98 1.92
C VAL A 433 -4.97 20.18 0.68
N ARG A 434 -6.19 20.34 0.17
CA ARG A 434 -6.79 19.51 -0.89
C ARG A 434 -7.10 20.34 -2.12
N TYR A 435 -6.97 19.74 -3.30
CA TYR A 435 -7.15 20.43 -4.57
C TYR A 435 -7.63 19.46 -5.65
N ASP A 436 -8.52 19.96 -6.49
CA ASP A 436 -9.10 19.26 -7.63
C ASP A 436 -8.17 19.35 -8.84
N GLY A 437 -8.25 18.35 -9.71
CA GLY A 437 -7.52 18.27 -10.96
C GLY A 437 -6.00 18.13 -10.83
N GLY A 438 -5.47 17.86 -9.63
CA GLY A 438 -4.06 17.58 -9.37
C GLY A 438 -3.79 16.09 -9.11
N PRO A 439 -2.52 15.65 -9.04
CA PRO A 439 -2.19 14.25 -8.81
C PRO A 439 -2.68 13.76 -7.44
N ALA A 440 -3.45 12.68 -7.44
CA ALA A 440 -3.79 11.95 -6.22
C ALA A 440 -2.57 11.21 -5.67
N THR A 441 -2.53 10.98 -4.36
CA THR A 441 -1.50 10.16 -3.70
C THR A 441 -2.01 8.74 -3.43
N VAL A 442 -2.77 8.16 -4.36
CA VAL A 442 -3.38 6.82 -4.22
C VAL A 442 -2.45 5.68 -4.64
N ASN A 443 -2.62 4.50 -4.06
CA ASN A 443 -1.98 3.25 -4.47
C ASN A 443 -3.05 2.23 -4.88
N LEU A 444 -3.39 2.23 -6.17
CA LEU A 444 -4.45 1.39 -6.72
C LEU A 444 -4.06 -0.09 -6.74
N LYS A 445 -2.77 -0.44 -6.92
CA LYS A 445 -2.34 -1.84 -6.88
C LYS A 445 -2.57 -2.48 -5.52
N LYS A 446 -2.27 -1.77 -4.42
CA LYS A 446 -2.57 -2.26 -3.07
C LYS A 446 -4.08 -2.42 -2.86
N LEU A 447 -4.91 -1.51 -3.37
CA LEU A 447 -6.36 -1.61 -3.27
C LEU A 447 -6.91 -2.83 -4.02
N GLU A 448 -6.43 -3.06 -5.23
CA GLU A 448 -6.74 -4.23 -6.07
C GLU A 448 -6.42 -5.52 -5.31
N LEU A 449 -5.20 -5.63 -4.76
CA LEU A 449 -4.77 -6.78 -3.95
C LEU A 449 -5.65 -6.96 -2.70
N ALA A 450 -5.91 -5.88 -1.95
CA ALA A 450 -6.72 -5.93 -0.74
C ALA A 450 -8.16 -6.36 -1.03
N THR A 451 -8.74 -5.91 -2.14
CA THR A 451 -10.08 -6.31 -2.58
C THR A 451 -10.11 -7.78 -2.95
N GLY A 452 -9.17 -8.26 -3.77
CA GLY A 452 -9.07 -9.66 -4.15
C GLY A 452 -8.92 -10.59 -2.94
N LEU A 453 -8.09 -10.19 -1.97
CA LEU A 453 -7.94 -10.92 -0.71
C LEU A 453 -9.22 -10.89 0.14
N SER A 454 -9.94 -9.77 0.17
CA SER A 454 -11.22 -9.66 0.91
C SER A 454 -12.27 -10.64 0.35
N ILE A 455 -12.36 -10.75 -0.98
CA ILE A 455 -13.21 -11.73 -1.67
C ILE A 455 -12.77 -13.16 -1.32
N ALA A 456 -11.47 -13.45 -1.47
CA ALA A 456 -10.93 -14.78 -1.20
C ALA A 456 -11.17 -15.21 0.27
N TYR A 457 -10.85 -14.33 1.23
CA TYR A 457 -11.02 -14.59 2.65
C TYR A 457 -12.47 -14.76 3.05
N THR A 458 -13.39 -14.05 2.39
CA THR A 458 -14.84 -14.25 2.61
C THR A 458 -15.25 -15.70 2.34
N THR A 459 -14.62 -16.36 1.37
CA THR A 459 -14.89 -17.76 1.03
C THR A 459 -14.02 -18.77 1.78
N TRP A 460 -12.77 -18.42 2.14
CA TRP A 460 -11.79 -19.34 2.74
C TRP A 460 -11.80 -19.34 4.25
N VAL A 461 -12.11 -18.21 4.89
CA VAL A 461 -12.07 -18.08 6.36
C VAL A 461 -13.42 -18.52 6.96
N PRO A 462 -13.45 -19.52 7.85
CA PRO A 462 -14.68 -19.99 8.46
C PRO A 462 -15.52 -18.87 9.08
N GLY A 463 -16.82 -18.89 8.82
CA GLY A 463 -17.79 -17.94 9.35
C GLY A 463 -17.85 -16.57 8.65
N ARG A 464 -16.85 -16.17 7.82
CA ARG A 464 -16.92 -14.90 7.09
C ARG A 464 -18.04 -14.88 6.06
N PHE A 465 -18.17 -15.95 5.27
CA PHE A 465 -19.24 -16.07 4.29
C PHE A 465 -20.62 -15.86 4.92
N ASN A 466 -20.88 -16.45 6.09
CA ASN A 466 -22.18 -16.31 6.75
C ASN A 466 -22.47 -14.85 7.14
N ARG A 467 -21.46 -14.11 7.61
CA ARG A 467 -21.61 -12.68 7.93
C ARG A 467 -21.81 -11.83 6.69
N PHE A 468 -21.03 -12.10 5.64
CA PHE A 468 -21.20 -11.47 4.33
C PHE A 468 -22.61 -11.70 3.79
N ALA A 469 -23.07 -12.96 3.74
CA ALA A 469 -24.39 -13.33 3.27
C ALA A 469 -25.51 -12.66 4.09
N THR A 470 -25.36 -12.58 5.43
CA THR A 470 -26.33 -11.87 6.27
C THR A 470 -26.37 -10.36 5.99
N ARG A 471 -25.25 -9.71 5.64
CA ARG A 471 -25.25 -8.29 5.24
C ARG A 471 -25.86 -8.06 3.86
N VAL A 472 -25.65 -8.99 2.94
CA VAL A 472 -26.13 -8.87 1.53
C VAL A 472 -27.60 -9.26 1.39
N LEU A 473 -28.01 -10.38 1.98
CA LEU A 473 -29.35 -10.98 1.80
C LEU A 473 -30.27 -10.74 3.00
N GLY A 474 -29.73 -10.29 4.14
CA GLY A 474 -30.46 -10.21 5.40
C GLY A 474 -30.33 -11.47 6.28
N PRO A 475 -30.75 -11.40 7.55
CA PRO A 475 -30.66 -12.53 8.49
C PRO A 475 -31.55 -13.70 8.09
N ASP A 476 -32.73 -13.43 7.52
CA ASP A 476 -33.78 -14.42 7.24
C ASP A 476 -33.62 -15.14 5.89
N ALA A 477 -32.56 -14.82 5.14
CA ALA A 477 -32.29 -15.42 3.83
C ALA A 477 -32.19 -16.95 3.88
N GLY A 478 -32.90 -17.61 2.97
CA GLY A 478 -33.00 -19.06 2.89
C GLY A 478 -31.67 -19.73 2.51
N LYS A 479 -31.59 -21.05 2.71
CA LYS A 479 -30.39 -21.82 2.40
C LYS A 479 -30.02 -21.74 0.91
N ASP A 480 -30.99 -21.86 0.03
CA ASP A 480 -30.76 -21.86 -1.43
C ASP A 480 -30.23 -20.51 -1.92
N GLU A 481 -30.71 -19.40 -1.36
CA GLU A 481 -30.21 -18.05 -1.67
C GLU A 481 -28.76 -17.88 -1.20
N ARG A 482 -28.44 -18.35 0.01
CA ARG A 482 -27.07 -18.34 0.54
C ARG A 482 -26.14 -19.23 -0.28
N ASP A 483 -26.58 -20.40 -0.70
CA ASP A 483 -25.78 -21.32 -1.53
C ASP A 483 -25.54 -20.73 -2.93
N LYS A 484 -26.53 -20.07 -3.53
CA LYS A 484 -26.38 -19.32 -4.79
C LYS A 484 -25.36 -18.19 -4.64
N LEU A 485 -25.50 -17.34 -3.62
CA LEU A 485 -24.55 -16.25 -3.34
C LEU A 485 -23.12 -16.78 -3.13
N LYS A 486 -22.98 -17.91 -2.43
CA LYS A 486 -21.67 -18.55 -2.21
C LYS A 486 -21.04 -19.01 -3.51
N LYS A 487 -21.84 -19.61 -4.38
CA LYS A 487 -21.40 -20.09 -5.69
C LYS A 487 -20.92 -18.94 -6.56
N GLU A 488 -21.69 -17.86 -6.66
CA GLU A 488 -21.34 -16.68 -7.45
C GLU A 488 -20.07 -16.00 -6.93
N LEU A 489 -19.94 -15.78 -5.62
CA LEU A 489 -18.72 -15.21 -5.03
C LEU A 489 -17.50 -16.11 -5.24
N THR A 490 -17.69 -17.43 -5.17
CA THR A 490 -16.65 -18.43 -5.44
C THR A 490 -16.18 -18.39 -6.88
N GLN A 491 -17.10 -18.25 -7.84
CA GLN A 491 -16.77 -18.10 -9.27
C GLN A 491 -15.94 -16.84 -9.53
N ILE A 492 -16.30 -15.71 -8.92
CA ILE A 492 -15.54 -14.46 -9.03
C ILE A 492 -14.12 -14.66 -8.47
N ARG A 493 -13.98 -15.25 -7.27
CA ARG A 493 -12.67 -15.56 -6.69
C ARG A 493 -11.82 -16.43 -7.62
N ASP A 494 -12.38 -17.51 -8.12
CA ASP A 494 -11.65 -18.49 -8.94
C ASP A 494 -11.25 -17.88 -10.28
N PHE A 495 -12.10 -17.04 -10.87
CA PHE A 495 -11.77 -16.24 -12.03
C PHE A 495 -10.56 -15.32 -11.75
N LEU A 496 -10.60 -14.52 -10.68
CA LEU A 496 -9.50 -13.61 -10.33
C LEU A 496 -8.17 -14.35 -10.13
N LEU A 497 -8.19 -15.50 -9.43
CA LEU A 497 -7.00 -16.33 -9.23
C LEU A 497 -6.47 -16.93 -10.53
N ALA A 498 -7.36 -17.31 -11.45
CA ALA A 498 -6.97 -17.78 -12.78
C ALA A 498 -6.31 -16.65 -13.58
N GLN A 499 -6.89 -15.45 -13.58
CA GLN A 499 -6.34 -14.29 -14.29
C GLN A 499 -4.92 -13.94 -13.79
N ILE A 500 -4.68 -13.96 -12.47
CA ILE A 500 -3.34 -13.73 -11.90
C ILE A 500 -2.32 -14.76 -12.44
N LYS A 501 -2.70 -16.04 -12.48
CA LYS A 501 -1.81 -17.11 -12.99
C LYS A 501 -1.52 -16.95 -14.48
N ILE A 502 -2.54 -16.61 -15.27
CA ILE A 502 -2.39 -16.39 -16.71
C ILE A 502 -1.49 -15.19 -16.98
N TYR A 503 -1.71 -14.08 -16.25
CA TYR A 503 -0.88 -12.88 -16.31
C TYR A 503 0.58 -13.18 -16.01
N GLN A 504 0.87 -13.84 -14.89
CA GLN A 504 2.23 -14.18 -14.49
C GLN A 504 2.93 -15.07 -15.55
N LYS A 505 2.22 -16.09 -16.05
CA LYS A 505 2.73 -16.97 -17.11
C LYS A 505 3.02 -16.19 -18.41
N ALA A 506 2.12 -15.29 -18.79
CA ALA A 506 2.25 -14.49 -20.00
C ALA A 506 3.47 -13.57 -19.96
N ILE A 507 3.73 -12.92 -18.82
CA ILE A 507 4.87 -12.01 -18.64
C ILE A 507 6.19 -12.76 -18.47
N ASP A 508 6.20 -13.86 -17.70
CA ASP A 508 7.41 -14.63 -17.45
C ASP A 508 8.07 -15.23 -18.71
N SER A 509 7.28 -15.37 -19.78
CA SER A 509 7.70 -15.93 -21.06
C SER A 509 8.14 -14.89 -22.09
N ARG A 510 8.14 -13.59 -21.76
CA ARG A 510 8.35 -12.51 -22.73
C ARG A 510 9.48 -11.57 -22.41
N LYS A 511 9.91 -10.89 -23.48
CA LYS A 511 10.82 -9.76 -23.41
C LYS A 511 10.06 -8.43 -23.51
N GLY A 512 10.52 -7.42 -22.79
CA GLY A 512 10.04 -6.05 -22.85
C GLY A 512 10.62 -5.31 -24.06
N PHE A 513 10.26 -4.03 -24.19
CA PHE A 513 10.75 -3.18 -25.29
C PHE A 513 12.26 -2.88 -25.22
N ASP A 514 12.88 -3.17 -24.09
CA ASP A 514 14.32 -3.07 -23.84
C ASP A 514 15.07 -4.39 -24.11
N GLY A 515 14.37 -5.45 -24.52
CA GLY A 515 14.93 -6.77 -24.78
C GLY A 515 15.19 -7.63 -23.54
N ASN A 516 14.95 -7.08 -22.33
CA ASN A 516 15.04 -7.81 -21.08
C ASN A 516 13.76 -8.60 -20.80
N LYS A 517 13.80 -9.55 -19.86
CA LYS A 517 12.60 -10.24 -19.41
C LYS A 517 11.60 -9.23 -18.83
N GLN A 518 10.34 -9.30 -19.24
CA GLN A 518 9.29 -8.43 -18.67
C GLN A 518 9.13 -8.68 -17.16
N LYS A 519 8.93 -7.60 -16.42
CA LYS A 519 8.71 -7.61 -14.98
C LYS A 519 7.95 -6.35 -14.59
N ASP A 520 6.95 -6.50 -13.73
CA ASP A 520 6.26 -5.34 -13.19
C ASP A 520 7.20 -4.42 -12.41
N THR A 521 7.03 -3.12 -12.64
CA THR A 521 7.61 -2.05 -11.83
C THR A 521 6.61 -1.64 -10.77
N GLU A 522 7.06 -1.49 -9.52
CA GLU A 522 6.17 -1.07 -8.43
C GLU A 522 5.62 0.35 -8.71
N GLU A 523 4.32 0.44 -8.99
CA GLU A 523 3.62 1.72 -9.23
C GLU A 523 3.72 2.61 -7.97
N GLY A 524 3.40 2.05 -6.80
CA GLY A 524 3.48 2.78 -5.53
C GLY A 524 2.35 3.80 -5.34
N PHE A 525 2.56 4.78 -4.45
CA PHE A 525 1.60 5.87 -4.23
C PHE A 525 1.83 7.00 -5.24
N GLY A 526 0.75 7.48 -5.85
CA GLY A 526 0.75 8.63 -6.75
C GLY A 526 1.20 8.34 -8.18
N ARG A 527 1.42 7.06 -8.52
CA ARG A 527 1.74 6.63 -9.88
C ARG A 527 0.88 5.45 -10.31
N LEU A 528 0.76 5.28 -11.62
CA LEU A 528 0.05 4.18 -12.28
C LEU A 528 0.61 3.99 -13.70
N ASP A 529 0.73 2.75 -14.17
CA ASP A 529 0.96 2.47 -15.59
C ASP A 529 -0.39 2.40 -16.32
N ALA A 530 -0.94 3.58 -16.59
CA ALA A 530 -2.29 3.70 -17.17
C ALA A 530 -2.39 3.03 -18.54
N LEU A 531 -1.40 3.22 -19.43
CA LEU A 531 -1.46 2.69 -20.79
C LEU A 531 -1.39 1.17 -20.80
N ASN A 532 -0.46 0.56 -20.06
CA ASN A 532 -0.38 -0.89 -20.09
C ASN A 532 -1.60 -1.55 -19.43
N ARG A 533 -2.14 -0.93 -18.37
CA ARG A 533 -3.41 -1.34 -17.74
C ARG A 533 -4.59 -1.25 -18.70
N ILE A 534 -4.76 -0.13 -19.41
CA ILE A 534 -5.80 0.02 -20.44
C ILE A 534 -5.67 -1.09 -21.50
N GLY A 535 -4.46 -1.32 -22.00
CA GLY A 535 -4.21 -2.37 -22.99
C GLY A 535 -4.58 -3.76 -22.49
N ASN A 536 -4.24 -4.09 -21.24
CA ASN A 536 -4.60 -5.37 -20.62
C ASN A 536 -6.11 -5.47 -20.37
N GLN A 537 -6.76 -4.38 -19.94
CA GLN A 537 -8.19 -4.36 -19.69
C GLN A 537 -8.98 -4.58 -21.00
N VAL A 538 -8.79 -3.70 -21.99
CA VAL A 538 -9.61 -3.68 -23.21
C VAL A 538 -9.29 -4.85 -24.13
N PHE A 539 -8.01 -5.17 -24.32
CA PHE A 539 -7.58 -6.17 -25.31
C PHE A 539 -7.31 -7.55 -24.72
N TYR A 540 -7.58 -7.77 -23.43
CA TYR A 540 -7.56 -9.12 -22.87
C TYR A 540 -8.72 -9.35 -21.93
N THR A 541 -8.83 -8.60 -20.83
CA THR A 541 -9.87 -8.85 -19.82
C THR A 541 -11.28 -8.71 -20.38
N ASP A 542 -11.56 -7.66 -21.16
CA ASP A 542 -12.90 -7.43 -21.73
C ASP A 542 -13.22 -8.41 -22.86
N LEU A 543 -12.22 -8.90 -23.60
CA LEU A 543 -12.40 -10.00 -24.56
C LEU A 543 -12.78 -11.30 -23.83
N VAL A 544 -12.07 -11.63 -22.75
CA VAL A 544 -12.37 -12.81 -21.92
C VAL A 544 -13.74 -12.69 -21.27
N MET A 545 -14.10 -11.50 -20.77
CA MET A 545 -15.42 -11.25 -20.19
C MET A 545 -16.54 -11.27 -21.25
N SER A 546 -16.20 -10.98 -22.49
CA SER A 546 -17.06 -11.18 -23.67
C SER A 546 -17.10 -12.65 -24.15
N GLY A 547 -16.48 -13.59 -23.43
CA GLY A 547 -16.51 -15.02 -23.75
C GLY A 547 -15.49 -15.47 -24.81
N LEU A 548 -14.49 -14.64 -25.10
CA LEU A 548 -13.44 -14.93 -26.09
C LEU A 548 -12.17 -15.45 -25.40
N ALA A 549 -11.41 -16.31 -26.07
CA ALA A 549 -10.18 -16.90 -25.56
C ALA A 549 -9.04 -16.80 -26.59
N GLY A 550 -7.79 -17.01 -26.16
CA GLY A 550 -6.62 -17.05 -27.03
C GLY A 550 -5.89 -15.71 -27.21
N TYR A 551 -6.27 -14.67 -26.46
CA TYR A 551 -5.69 -13.32 -26.54
C TYR A 551 -4.67 -13.05 -25.44
N GLU A 552 -4.13 -14.08 -24.77
CA GLU A 552 -3.12 -13.91 -23.72
C GLU A 552 -1.89 -13.13 -24.23
N LYS A 553 -1.61 -13.18 -25.53
CA LYS A 553 -0.59 -12.37 -26.22
C LYS A 553 -0.78 -10.86 -26.08
N ASN A 554 -1.96 -10.38 -25.75
CA ASN A 554 -2.19 -8.95 -25.51
C ASN A 554 -1.75 -8.49 -24.13
N LEU A 555 -1.54 -9.41 -23.18
CA LEU A 555 -1.05 -9.06 -21.84
C LEU A 555 0.40 -8.55 -21.89
N TYR A 556 0.65 -7.47 -21.15
CA TYR A 556 1.96 -6.85 -20.97
C TYR A 556 2.19 -6.50 -19.50
N ALA A 557 3.45 -6.50 -19.05
CA ALA A 557 3.81 -6.08 -17.70
C ALA A 557 3.37 -4.64 -17.40
N VAL A 558 3.14 -4.35 -16.12
CA VAL A 558 2.90 -2.98 -15.64
C VAL A 558 4.27 -2.41 -15.28
N ASP A 559 5.02 -1.96 -16.27
CA ASP A 559 6.44 -1.59 -16.17
C ASP A 559 6.77 -0.14 -16.54
N ALA A 560 5.76 0.66 -16.92
CA ALA A 560 5.89 2.07 -17.29
C ALA A 560 5.08 3.04 -16.38
N PRO A 561 5.19 3.00 -15.03
CA PRO A 561 4.35 3.82 -14.18
C PRO A 561 4.61 5.33 -14.29
N VAL A 562 3.54 6.10 -14.44
CA VAL A 562 3.55 7.57 -14.52
C VAL A 562 2.80 8.22 -13.35
N SER A 563 3.23 9.42 -12.95
CA SER A 563 2.51 10.27 -12.01
C SER A 563 1.21 10.77 -12.65
N PHE A 564 0.11 10.87 -11.92
CA PHE A 564 -1.16 11.35 -12.50
C PHE A 564 -1.01 12.79 -13.03
N PRO A 565 -1.24 13.06 -14.33
CA PRO A 565 -1.07 14.40 -14.85
C PRO A 565 -2.18 15.33 -14.34
N PRO A 566 -1.87 16.58 -14.01
CA PRO A 566 -2.89 17.57 -13.67
C PRO A 566 -3.77 17.93 -14.88
N ILE A 567 -5.06 18.18 -14.63
CA ILE A 567 -6.11 18.31 -15.66
C ILE A 567 -6.70 19.71 -15.80
N TRP A 568 -6.39 20.66 -14.91
CA TRP A 568 -6.93 22.04 -14.94
C TRP A 568 -6.60 22.85 -16.21
N THR A 569 -5.63 22.43 -17.03
CA THR A 569 -5.32 23.07 -18.33
C THR A 569 -5.62 22.16 -19.53
N VAL A 570 -5.86 20.87 -19.28
CA VAL A 570 -5.97 19.84 -20.32
C VAL A 570 -7.07 20.10 -21.36
N PRO A 571 -8.27 20.63 -21.01
CA PRO A 571 -9.31 20.89 -22.01
C PRO A 571 -8.92 21.91 -23.09
N TRP A 572 -7.93 22.75 -22.80
CA TRP A 572 -7.41 23.77 -23.71
C TRP A 572 -6.23 23.28 -24.54
N LEU A 573 -5.71 22.09 -24.30
CA LEU A 573 -4.56 21.56 -25.05
C LEU A 573 -5.02 20.92 -26.36
N TRP A 574 -4.25 21.19 -27.43
CA TRP A 574 -4.37 20.46 -28.69
C TRP A 574 -3.98 18.99 -28.51
N TRP A 575 -2.91 18.71 -27.76
CA TRP A 575 -2.45 17.35 -27.46
C TRP A 575 -2.41 17.11 -25.95
N ALA A 576 -3.14 16.08 -25.49
CA ALA A 576 -3.23 15.67 -24.09
C ALA A 576 -2.33 14.45 -23.77
N GLN A 577 -2.34 14.00 -22.50
CA GLN A 577 -1.49 12.94 -21.94
C GLN A 577 0.02 13.30 -21.96
N TYR A 578 0.89 12.56 -21.27
CA TYR A 578 2.33 12.90 -21.25
C TYR A 578 2.94 12.82 -22.65
N ASP A 579 2.54 11.82 -23.41
CA ASP A 579 3.06 11.47 -24.73
C ASP A 579 2.48 12.34 -25.86
N ALA A 580 1.69 13.37 -25.56
CA ALA A 580 1.00 14.20 -26.53
C ALA A 580 0.19 13.39 -27.56
N SER A 581 -0.48 12.33 -27.11
CA SER A 581 -0.98 11.23 -27.94
C SER A 581 -2.36 11.47 -28.57
N ILE A 582 -3.20 12.28 -27.91
CA ILE A 582 -4.63 12.38 -28.24
C ILE A 582 -5.11 13.83 -28.25
N GLU A 583 -5.82 14.20 -29.32
CA GLU A 583 -6.44 15.51 -29.50
C GLU A 583 -7.90 15.53 -29.05
N GLN A 584 -8.64 14.46 -29.33
CA GLN A 584 -10.09 14.36 -29.10
C GLN A 584 -10.41 14.01 -27.63
N PRO A 585 -11.11 14.89 -26.87
CA PRO A 585 -11.36 14.67 -25.43
C PRO A 585 -12.32 13.54 -25.08
N LEU A 586 -13.37 13.34 -25.89
CA LEU A 586 -14.33 12.26 -25.69
C LEU A 586 -13.63 10.90 -25.82
N ILE A 587 -12.75 10.75 -26.82
CA ILE A 587 -11.93 9.55 -27.02
C ILE A 587 -10.95 9.37 -25.86
N ARG A 588 -10.29 10.44 -25.41
CA ARG A 588 -9.43 10.40 -24.22
C ARG A 588 -10.21 9.91 -23.00
N ASN A 589 -11.31 10.57 -22.67
CA ASN A 589 -12.09 10.33 -21.45
C ASN A 589 -12.80 8.97 -21.48
N ALA A 590 -13.38 8.57 -22.62
CA ALA A 590 -14.04 7.28 -22.77
C ALA A 590 -13.04 6.12 -22.80
N GLY A 591 -11.85 6.31 -23.40
CA GLY A 591 -10.77 5.33 -23.36
C GLY A 591 -10.24 5.10 -21.95
N GLU A 592 -10.10 6.16 -21.15
CA GLU A 592 -9.76 6.07 -19.74
C GLU A 592 -10.86 5.35 -18.94
N ALA A 593 -12.14 5.63 -19.21
CA ALA A 593 -13.25 4.93 -18.56
C ALA A 593 -13.27 3.43 -18.88
N LEU A 594 -13.04 3.02 -20.15
CA LEU A 594 -12.88 1.61 -20.51
C LEU A 594 -11.68 0.98 -19.78
N GLY A 595 -10.55 1.71 -19.69
CA GLY A 595 -9.38 1.29 -18.92
C GLY A 595 -9.61 1.04 -17.44
N VAL A 596 -10.57 1.76 -16.85
CA VAL A 596 -11.00 1.64 -15.44
C VAL A 596 -12.23 0.71 -15.32
N SER A 597 -12.38 -0.17 -16.31
CA SER A 597 -13.37 -1.26 -16.38
C SER A 597 -14.81 -0.77 -16.55
N ALA A 598 -15.05 0.23 -17.40
CA ALA A 598 -16.39 0.40 -17.97
C ALA A 598 -16.75 -0.82 -18.83
N LEU A 599 -17.93 -1.38 -18.63
CA LEU A 599 -18.39 -2.59 -19.29
C LEU A 599 -18.51 -2.33 -20.79
N VAL A 600 -18.04 -3.27 -21.62
CA VAL A 600 -18.14 -3.20 -23.08
C VAL A 600 -18.43 -4.57 -23.67
N ASN A 601 -19.29 -4.64 -24.67
CA ASN A 601 -19.51 -5.86 -25.44
C ASN A 601 -18.59 -5.91 -26.67
N LEU A 602 -17.66 -6.85 -26.66
CA LEU A 602 -16.76 -7.15 -27.78
C LEU A 602 -17.06 -8.53 -28.41
N SER A 603 -18.19 -9.14 -28.07
CA SER A 603 -18.64 -10.43 -28.61
C SER A 603 -19.65 -10.24 -29.75
N PRO A 604 -19.64 -11.10 -30.78
CA PRO A 604 -20.69 -11.14 -31.80
C PRO A 604 -21.95 -11.89 -31.32
N ASN A 605 -21.90 -12.46 -30.11
CA ASN A 605 -23.01 -13.13 -29.42
C ASN A 605 -23.08 -12.55 -28.00
N PRO A 606 -24.10 -11.74 -27.63
CA PRO A 606 -25.45 -11.58 -28.22
C PRO A 606 -25.45 -10.78 -29.54
N PRO A 607 -26.61 -10.55 -30.21
CA PRO A 607 -26.66 -10.31 -31.66
C PRO A 607 -25.83 -9.09 -32.12
N PRO A 608 -25.34 -9.06 -33.38
CA PRO A 608 -24.32 -8.11 -33.86
C PRO A 608 -24.60 -6.62 -33.62
N GLU A 609 -25.88 -6.22 -33.53
CA GLU A 609 -26.30 -4.87 -33.18
C GLU A 609 -25.97 -4.45 -31.73
N ALA A 610 -25.61 -5.39 -30.86
CA ALA A 610 -25.13 -5.12 -29.51
C ALA A 610 -23.63 -4.87 -29.45
N LEU A 611 -22.89 -5.08 -30.55
CA LEU A 611 -21.45 -4.89 -30.58
C LEU A 611 -21.08 -3.43 -30.25
N PHE A 612 -20.03 -3.25 -29.43
CA PHE A 612 -19.56 -1.97 -28.91
C PHE A 612 -20.54 -1.22 -27.99
N ARG A 613 -21.68 -1.81 -27.62
CA ARG A 613 -22.46 -1.27 -26.50
C ARG A 613 -21.59 -1.27 -25.25
N SER A 614 -21.75 -0.24 -24.44
CA SER A 614 -20.96 -0.08 -23.21
C SER A 614 -21.77 0.61 -22.12
N SER A 615 -21.24 0.56 -20.90
CA SER A 615 -21.74 1.35 -19.77
C SER A 615 -21.17 2.76 -19.72
N VAL A 616 -20.28 3.16 -20.63
CA VAL A 616 -19.63 4.49 -20.62
C VAL A 616 -20.69 5.60 -20.59
N ALA A 617 -20.57 6.52 -19.64
CA ALA A 617 -21.51 7.61 -19.43
C ALA A 617 -21.08 8.88 -20.17
N LEU A 618 -21.25 8.93 -21.51
CA LEU A 618 -20.77 10.07 -22.32
C LEU A 618 -21.35 11.43 -21.88
N ASN A 619 -22.60 11.48 -21.43
CA ASN A 619 -23.21 12.70 -20.89
C ASN A 619 -22.42 13.26 -19.69
N ASN A 620 -21.96 12.38 -18.79
CA ASN A 620 -21.13 12.80 -17.65
C ASN A 620 -19.72 13.18 -18.09
N LEU A 621 -19.12 12.45 -19.04
CA LEU A 621 -17.78 12.75 -19.55
C LEU A 621 -17.70 14.11 -20.26
N VAL A 622 -18.71 14.45 -21.06
CA VAL A 622 -18.80 15.77 -21.71
C VAL A 622 -19.03 16.86 -20.68
N TYR A 623 -19.91 16.64 -19.71
CA TYR A 623 -20.16 17.61 -18.64
C TYR A 623 -18.90 17.88 -17.79
N ILE A 624 -18.11 16.85 -17.48
CA ILE A 624 -16.81 16.99 -16.81
C ILE A 624 -15.85 17.82 -17.66
N GLU A 625 -15.73 17.53 -18.97
CA GLU A 625 -14.85 18.31 -19.87
C GLU A 625 -15.26 19.78 -19.88
N ASP A 626 -16.55 20.09 -19.97
CA ASP A 626 -17.06 21.46 -19.98
C ASP A 626 -16.84 22.17 -18.63
N MET A 627 -17.01 21.47 -17.51
CA MET A 627 -16.70 21.99 -16.17
C MET A 627 -15.22 22.33 -15.99
N LEU A 628 -14.33 21.49 -16.51
CA LEU A 628 -12.89 21.72 -16.47
C LEU A 628 -12.50 22.88 -17.39
N ARG A 629 -13.13 22.96 -18.57
CA ARG A 629 -12.82 23.92 -19.62
C ARG A 629 -13.26 25.33 -19.26
N GLY A 630 -14.53 25.50 -18.90
CA GLY A 630 -15.17 26.81 -18.74
C GLY A 630 -15.26 27.61 -20.05
N PRO A 631 -15.60 28.91 -19.98
CA PRO A 631 -15.68 29.77 -21.15
C PRO A 631 -14.29 30.06 -21.76
N ASP A 632 -14.27 30.57 -22.99
CA ASP A 632 -13.04 30.89 -23.72
C ASP A 632 -12.12 31.84 -22.94
N PRO A 633 -10.87 31.45 -22.63
CA PRO A 633 -9.92 32.26 -21.87
C PRO A 633 -9.37 33.45 -22.65
N LEU A 634 -9.41 33.45 -23.99
CA LEU A 634 -8.88 34.53 -24.82
C LEU A 634 -9.86 35.70 -24.99
N ARG A 635 -11.16 35.46 -24.77
CA ARG A 635 -12.24 36.45 -24.85
C ARG A 635 -12.57 37.12 -23.52
N GLN A 636 -11.95 36.67 -22.43
CA GLN A 636 -12.12 37.24 -21.10
C GLN A 636 -11.23 38.48 -20.92
N ASN A 637 -11.69 39.41 -20.07
CA ASN A 637 -10.91 40.58 -19.66
C ASN A 637 -10.88 40.69 -18.12
N PRO A 638 -9.74 40.42 -17.46
CA PRO A 638 -8.48 39.96 -18.05
C PRO A 638 -8.61 38.53 -18.61
N LYS A 639 -7.69 38.14 -19.51
CA LYS A 639 -7.60 36.76 -20.02
C LYS A 639 -7.31 35.79 -18.88
N GLY A 640 -7.91 34.61 -18.92
CA GLY A 640 -7.74 33.63 -17.85
C GLY A 640 -8.63 32.40 -18.00
N PHE A 641 -8.25 31.30 -17.36
CA PHE A 641 -9.12 30.13 -17.29
C PHE A 641 -10.24 30.37 -16.28
N ALA A 642 -11.48 30.14 -16.69
CA ALA A 642 -12.67 30.24 -15.84
C ALA A 642 -13.35 28.89 -15.59
N GLY A 643 -12.84 27.79 -16.16
CA GLY A 643 -13.17 26.44 -15.69
C GLY A 643 -12.46 26.12 -14.39
N LEU A 644 -11.98 24.88 -14.25
CA LEU A 644 -11.13 24.51 -13.11
C LEU A 644 -9.79 25.26 -13.16
N LYS A 645 -9.50 26.09 -12.16
CA LYS A 645 -8.21 26.77 -12.04
C LYS A 645 -7.15 25.88 -11.39
N SER A 646 -5.88 26.13 -11.68
CA SER A 646 -4.78 25.57 -10.89
C SER A 646 -4.83 26.09 -9.44
N PRO A 647 -4.43 25.27 -8.45
CA PRO A 647 -4.44 25.70 -7.06
C PRO A 647 -3.36 26.77 -6.80
N GLU A 648 -3.76 27.87 -6.17
CA GLU A 648 -2.82 28.89 -5.68
C GLU A 648 -2.03 28.40 -4.47
N TRP A 649 -0.83 28.95 -4.27
CA TRP A 649 -0.03 28.66 -3.08
C TRP A 649 -0.75 29.12 -1.80
N PRO A 650 -1.00 28.21 -0.83
CA PRO A 650 -1.92 28.46 0.27
C PRO A 650 -1.29 29.20 1.46
N ALA A 651 -0.56 30.28 1.20
CA ALA A 651 0.12 31.08 2.23
C ALA A 651 -0.83 31.57 3.34
N LYS A 652 -2.11 31.82 3.01
CA LYS A 652 -3.13 32.27 3.96
C LYS A 652 -3.46 31.23 5.03
N ILE A 653 -3.42 29.93 4.69
CA ILE A 653 -3.69 28.83 5.63
C ILE A 653 -2.57 28.76 6.69
N PHE A 654 -1.35 29.09 6.31
CA PHE A 654 -0.16 29.01 7.17
C PHE A 654 0.49 30.39 7.40
N ALA A 655 -0.32 31.45 7.57
CA ALA A 655 0.16 32.83 7.60
C ALA A 655 1.21 33.11 8.71
N SER A 656 1.18 32.36 9.81
CA SER A 656 2.15 32.46 10.91
C SER A 656 3.48 31.75 10.64
N ASP A 657 3.55 30.90 9.61
CA ASP A 657 4.72 30.09 9.31
C ASP A 657 5.60 30.77 8.24
N PRO A 658 6.86 31.14 8.57
CA PRO A 658 7.77 31.77 7.61
C PRO A 658 8.03 30.94 6.35
N ALA A 659 7.95 29.61 6.42
CA ALA A 659 8.24 28.74 5.28
C ALA A 659 7.19 28.85 4.15
N TRP A 660 5.99 29.35 4.46
CA TRP A 660 4.91 29.56 3.51
C TRP A 660 4.80 30.99 2.98
N LYS A 661 5.56 31.93 3.55
CA LYS A 661 5.56 33.33 3.11
C LYS A 661 6.36 33.49 1.82
N ILE A 662 5.72 34.07 0.81
CA ILE A 662 6.37 34.45 -0.44
C ILE A 662 7.24 35.69 -0.23
N LYS A 663 8.48 35.64 -0.73
CA LYS A 663 9.48 36.71 -0.69
C LYS A 663 9.49 37.47 -2.03
N PRO A 664 8.93 38.69 -2.12
CA PRO A 664 8.75 39.40 -3.40
C PRO A 664 10.04 39.60 -4.20
N GLU A 665 11.15 39.92 -3.53
CA GLU A 665 12.45 40.10 -4.16
C GLU A 665 12.97 38.81 -4.84
N ARG A 666 12.71 37.65 -4.22
CA ARG A 666 13.06 36.35 -4.79
C ARG A 666 12.17 36.02 -5.99
N VAL A 667 10.88 36.33 -5.92
CA VAL A 667 9.92 36.19 -7.04
C VAL A 667 10.38 37.02 -8.23
N ALA A 668 10.82 38.27 -8.02
CA ALA A 668 11.31 39.13 -9.10
C ALA A 668 12.54 38.55 -9.82
N ARG A 669 13.53 38.04 -9.08
CA ARG A 669 14.71 37.39 -9.67
C ARG A 669 14.38 36.04 -10.31
N GLY A 670 13.55 35.23 -9.66
CA GLY A 670 13.08 33.95 -10.18
C GLY A 670 12.29 34.09 -11.48
N ARG A 671 11.50 35.16 -11.61
CA ARG A 671 10.80 35.51 -12.85
C ARG A 671 11.76 35.73 -14.02
N ALA A 672 12.86 36.44 -13.79
CA ALA A 672 13.89 36.67 -14.81
C ALA A 672 14.55 35.35 -15.23
N ILE A 673 14.86 34.47 -14.27
CA ILE A 673 15.42 33.13 -14.54
C ILE A 673 14.43 32.27 -15.33
N TYR A 674 13.14 32.31 -14.99
CA TYR A 674 12.10 31.60 -15.74
C TYR A 674 12.03 32.07 -17.20
N ALA A 675 12.07 33.39 -17.41
CA ALA A 675 12.07 33.99 -18.74
C ALA A 675 13.34 33.65 -19.55
N GLU A 676 14.47 33.42 -18.88
CA GLU A 676 15.74 32.99 -19.49
C GLU A 676 15.68 31.52 -19.94
N ILE A 677 15.24 30.62 -19.06
CA ILE A 677 15.45 29.16 -19.22
C ILE A 677 14.15 28.39 -19.49
N CYS A 678 13.11 28.62 -18.69
CA CYS A 678 11.95 27.72 -18.64
C CYS A 678 10.97 27.96 -19.79
N VAL A 679 10.81 29.23 -20.19
CA VAL A 679 9.73 29.69 -21.07
C VAL A 679 9.76 29.10 -22.48
N GLU A 680 10.94 28.72 -22.99
CA GLU A 680 11.09 28.11 -24.33
C GLU A 680 10.28 26.80 -24.43
N CYS A 681 10.24 26.03 -23.35
CA CYS A 681 9.53 24.76 -23.29
C CYS A 681 8.17 24.89 -22.63
N HIS A 682 8.10 25.57 -21.48
CA HIS A 682 6.90 25.62 -20.65
C HIS A 682 5.94 26.76 -21.01
N LEU A 683 6.30 27.61 -21.96
CA LEU A 683 5.59 28.85 -22.32
C LEU A 683 5.56 29.86 -21.16
N GLY A 684 5.01 31.05 -21.42
CA GLY A 684 4.79 32.06 -20.39
C GLY A 684 3.92 31.52 -19.24
N PRO A 685 4.05 32.10 -18.03
CA PRO A 685 3.15 31.80 -16.92
C PRO A 685 1.70 32.18 -17.28
N VAL A 686 0.74 31.39 -16.79
CA VAL A 686 -0.70 31.62 -17.06
C VAL A 686 -1.23 32.81 -16.26
N ALA A 687 -0.76 33.00 -15.03
CA ALA A 687 -1.33 33.95 -14.06
C ALA A 687 -0.28 34.94 -13.50
N ASP A 688 0.50 35.60 -14.38
CA ASP A 688 1.47 36.63 -13.97
C ASP A 688 1.47 37.84 -14.94
N PRO A 689 0.64 38.87 -14.68
CA PRO A 689 0.58 40.06 -15.52
C PRO A 689 1.88 40.89 -15.51
N VAL A 690 2.71 40.75 -14.47
CA VAL A 690 4.03 41.40 -14.40
C VAL A 690 4.98 40.76 -15.40
N PHE A 691 4.95 39.42 -15.53
CA PHE A 691 5.68 38.71 -16.57
C PHE A 691 5.24 39.17 -17.96
N ASP A 692 3.93 39.21 -18.23
CA ASP A 692 3.40 39.64 -19.53
C ASP A 692 3.81 41.07 -19.89
N THR A 693 3.96 41.95 -18.90
CA THR A 693 4.42 43.34 -19.12
C THR A 693 5.94 43.42 -19.35
N GLN A 694 6.73 42.63 -18.62
CA GLN A 694 8.20 42.63 -18.74
C GLN A 694 8.71 41.87 -19.97
N PHE A 695 8.00 40.82 -20.38
CA PHE A 695 8.36 39.91 -21.47
C PHE A 695 7.16 39.66 -22.40
N PRO A 696 6.65 40.70 -23.10
CA PRO A 696 5.40 40.61 -23.87
C PRO A 696 5.46 39.62 -25.05
N ASP A 697 6.66 39.41 -25.61
CA ASP A 697 6.97 38.44 -26.66
C ASP A 697 6.92 36.98 -26.16
N LYS A 698 7.02 36.79 -24.84
CA LYS A 698 7.03 35.48 -24.16
C LYS A 698 5.72 35.18 -23.44
N SER A 699 4.72 36.05 -23.53
CA SER A 699 3.44 35.88 -22.85
C SER A 699 2.70 34.62 -23.33
N PHE A 700 2.14 33.90 -22.37
CA PHE A 700 1.27 32.74 -22.62
C PHE A 700 0.09 33.10 -23.51
N TRP A 701 -0.47 34.29 -23.32
CA TRP A 701 -1.73 34.74 -23.93
C TRP A 701 -1.56 35.35 -25.33
N THR A 702 -0.32 35.72 -25.69
CA THR A 702 0.02 36.26 -27.02
C THR A 702 0.67 35.21 -27.92
N SER A 703 1.17 34.10 -27.36
CA SER A 703 1.85 33.01 -28.07
C SER A 703 1.14 32.58 -29.36
N ASP A 704 1.94 32.40 -30.40
CA ASP A 704 1.58 31.83 -31.70
C ASP A 704 1.11 30.36 -31.62
N ARG A 705 1.35 29.68 -30.49
CA ARG A 705 0.92 28.30 -30.27
C ARG A 705 -0.57 28.15 -29.96
N TRP A 706 -1.27 29.24 -29.66
CA TRP A 706 -2.73 29.21 -29.69
C TRP A 706 -3.21 29.04 -31.13
N ARG A 707 -3.84 27.90 -31.40
CA ARG A 707 -4.48 27.59 -32.68
C ARG A 707 -5.93 28.07 -32.66
N ASN A 708 -6.44 28.41 -33.84
CA ASN A 708 -7.82 28.85 -34.05
C ASN A 708 -8.23 30.00 -33.12
N ARG A 709 -7.33 30.97 -32.88
CA ARG A 709 -7.49 32.07 -31.91
C ARG A 709 -8.78 32.86 -32.11
N ASP A 710 -9.10 33.15 -33.36
CA ASP A 710 -10.28 33.96 -33.71
C ASP A 710 -11.57 33.12 -33.82
N SER A 711 -11.47 31.79 -33.72
CA SER A 711 -12.62 30.88 -33.78
C SER A 711 -13.32 30.76 -32.42
N ALA A 712 -14.49 30.12 -32.38
CA ALA A 712 -15.17 29.78 -31.13
C ALA A 712 -14.44 28.72 -30.27
N ASN A 713 -13.40 28.06 -30.79
CA ASN A 713 -12.69 26.98 -30.09
C ASN A 713 -11.16 27.15 -30.19
N PRO A 714 -10.57 28.14 -29.50
CA PRO A 714 -9.13 28.24 -29.41
C PRO A 714 -8.56 27.09 -28.57
N VAL A 715 -7.39 26.61 -28.97
CA VAL A 715 -6.68 25.50 -28.33
C VAL A 715 -5.18 25.71 -28.43
N LEU A 716 -4.48 25.46 -27.34
CA LEU A 716 -3.04 25.63 -27.21
C LEU A 716 -2.30 24.38 -27.70
N ASN A 717 -1.42 24.52 -28.68
CA ASN A 717 -0.50 23.45 -29.08
C ASN A 717 0.73 23.43 -28.17
N PRO A 718 0.85 22.51 -27.19
CA PRO A 718 1.97 22.52 -26.25
C PRO A 718 3.29 22.20 -26.98
N VAL A 719 4.40 22.65 -26.41
CA VAL A 719 5.74 22.25 -26.89
C VAL A 719 5.90 20.75 -26.64
N GLN A 720 6.42 20.04 -27.64
CA GLN A 720 6.74 18.62 -27.55
C GLN A 720 8.25 18.46 -27.76
N LYS A 721 8.89 17.65 -26.94
CA LYS A 721 10.32 17.34 -27.04
C LYS A 721 10.49 15.83 -27.12
N GLY A 722 11.36 15.36 -28.02
CA GLY A 722 11.66 13.94 -28.16
C GLY A 722 12.21 13.35 -26.86
N VAL A 723 11.88 12.10 -26.56
CA VAL A 723 12.34 11.40 -25.35
C VAL A 723 13.87 11.40 -25.27
N ALA A 724 14.54 11.13 -26.40
CA ALA A 724 16.00 11.20 -26.48
C ALA A 724 16.54 12.61 -26.18
N GLY A 725 15.88 13.65 -26.69
CA GLY A 725 16.27 15.04 -26.43
C GLY A 725 16.06 15.45 -24.97
N MET A 726 14.98 15.00 -24.34
CA MET A 726 14.70 15.25 -22.91
C MET A 726 15.53 14.39 -21.96
N GLY A 727 16.05 13.25 -22.42
CA GLY A 727 16.84 12.31 -21.62
C GLY A 727 16.09 11.66 -20.46
N THR A 728 14.77 11.87 -20.38
CA THR A 728 13.89 11.29 -19.35
C THR A 728 13.53 9.85 -19.69
N ASP A 729 12.98 9.10 -18.73
CA ASP A 729 12.61 7.70 -18.91
C ASP A 729 11.74 7.45 -20.18
N PRO A 730 12.08 6.48 -21.03
CA PRO A 730 11.35 6.23 -22.28
C PRO A 730 10.20 5.22 -22.16
N ALA A 731 10.01 4.57 -21.01
CA ALA A 731 9.11 3.41 -20.88
C ALA A 731 7.67 3.72 -21.33
N GLN A 732 7.10 4.81 -20.79
CA GLN A 732 5.73 5.24 -21.09
C GLN A 732 5.55 5.53 -22.60
N ALA A 733 6.40 6.35 -23.19
CA ALA A 733 6.30 6.70 -24.62
C ALA A 733 6.51 5.49 -25.55
N ASN A 734 7.31 4.51 -25.12
CA ASN A 734 7.49 3.27 -25.85
C ASN A 734 6.22 2.42 -25.91
N VAL A 735 5.30 2.52 -24.93
CA VAL A 735 4.05 1.76 -24.98
C VAL A 735 3.24 2.13 -26.22
N LEU A 736 3.05 3.43 -26.49
CA LEU A 736 2.33 3.88 -27.68
C LEU A 736 3.09 3.58 -28.98
N ALA A 737 4.42 3.69 -28.95
CA ALA A 737 5.25 3.53 -30.14
C ALA A 737 5.48 2.06 -30.55
N LYS A 738 5.47 1.13 -29.59
CA LYS A 738 5.95 -0.26 -29.81
C LYS A 738 4.97 -1.35 -29.44
N ARG A 739 3.95 -1.08 -28.60
CA ARG A 739 2.99 -2.12 -28.21
C ARG A 739 2.06 -2.45 -29.38
N SER A 740 1.93 -3.72 -29.72
CA SER A 740 0.91 -4.25 -30.62
C SER A 740 -0.12 -5.09 -29.85
N VAL A 741 -1.30 -5.26 -30.45
CA VAL A 741 -2.38 -6.10 -29.93
C VAL A 741 -3.02 -6.92 -31.05
N GLU A 742 -3.37 -8.17 -30.73
CA GLU A 742 -4.19 -9.06 -31.56
C GLU A 742 -5.68 -8.75 -31.33
N ILE A 743 -6.45 -8.70 -32.41
CA ILE A 743 -7.86 -8.29 -32.42
C ILE A 743 -8.70 -9.39 -33.10
N PRO A 744 -9.87 -9.76 -32.55
CA PRO A 744 -10.79 -10.66 -33.22
C PRO A 744 -11.23 -10.14 -34.60
N GLY A 745 -11.02 -10.94 -35.66
CA GLY A 745 -11.32 -10.52 -37.04
C GLY A 745 -12.77 -10.12 -37.30
N PHE A 746 -13.73 -10.68 -36.55
CA PHE A 746 -15.15 -10.32 -36.69
C PHE A 746 -15.47 -8.89 -36.23
N LEU A 747 -14.61 -8.27 -35.40
CA LEU A 747 -14.77 -6.86 -35.05
C LEU A 747 -14.58 -5.95 -36.27
N ASN A 748 -13.93 -6.46 -37.32
CA ASN A 748 -13.73 -5.80 -38.60
C ASN A 748 -13.18 -4.38 -38.43
N LEU A 749 -12.18 -4.21 -37.56
CA LEU A 749 -11.54 -2.93 -37.32
C LEU A 749 -10.64 -2.61 -38.52
N GLN A 750 -10.90 -1.48 -39.19
CA GLN A 750 -10.18 -1.04 -40.37
C GLN A 750 -9.72 0.40 -40.17
N PRO A 751 -8.45 0.65 -39.78
CA PRO A 751 -8.01 1.98 -39.40
C PRO A 751 -8.25 3.06 -40.45
N ALA A 752 -8.01 2.76 -41.73
CA ALA A 752 -8.25 3.71 -42.82
C ALA A 752 -9.74 4.04 -43.03
N ARG A 753 -10.67 3.12 -42.70
CA ARG A 753 -12.11 3.38 -42.78
C ARG A 753 -12.62 4.06 -41.52
N ASP A 754 -12.23 3.53 -40.37
CA ASP A 754 -12.82 3.86 -39.09
C ASP A 754 -12.33 5.22 -38.57
N LEU A 755 -11.03 5.51 -38.66
CA LEU A 755 -10.49 6.82 -38.22
C LEU A 755 -10.74 7.94 -39.24
N ASP A 756 -10.89 7.61 -40.53
CA ASP A 756 -11.19 8.59 -41.58
C ASP A 756 -12.67 9.03 -41.61
N SER A 757 -13.57 8.20 -41.06
CA SER A 757 -15.04 8.38 -41.14
C SER A 757 -15.56 9.70 -40.57
N ARG A 758 -14.89 10.25 -39.55
CA ARG A 758 -15.26 11.51 -38.85
C ARG A 758 -14.20 12.60 -38.99
N GLY A 759 -13.13 12.37 -39.78
CA GLY A 759 -12.10 13.36 -40.02
C GLY A 759 -10.92 12.78 -40.78
N LYS A 760 -10.51 13.45 -41.86
CA LYS A 760 -9.33 13.07 -42.64
C LYS A 760 -8.07 13.07 -41.77
N CYS A 761 -7.65 11.90 -41.33
CA CYS A 761 -6.31 11.67 -40.79
C CYS A 761 -5.38 11.53 -41.99
N ALA A 762 -4.46 12.48 -42.17
CA ALA A 762 -3.51 12.41 -43.27
C ALA A 762 -2.59 11.19 -43.08
N ASP A 763 -2.36 10.46 -44.18
CA ASP A 763 -1.27 9.49 -44.34
C ASP A 763 -1.19 8.38 -43.26
N LEU A 764 -2.33 7.81 -42.85
CA LEU A 764 -2.34 6.63 -41.98
C LEU A 764 -1.68 5.43 -42.70
N PRO A 765 -0.69 4.75 -42.06
CA PRO A 765 -0.13 3.51 -42.61
C PRO A 765 -1.20 2.43 -42.78
N ALA A 766 -0.98 1.52 -43.74
CA ALA A 766 -1.78 0.31 -43.84
C ALA A 766 -1.46 -0.61 -42.65
N TYR A 767 -2.48 -0.91 -41.84
CA TYR A 767 -2.40 -1.81 -40.71
C TYR A 767 -3.24 -3.06 -40.97
N SER A 768 -2.86 -4.20 -40.37
CA SER A 768 -3.69 -5.40 -40.38
C SER A 768 -4.95 -5.18 -39.53
N SER A 769 -6.05 -5.84 -39.89
CA SER A 769 -7.32 -5.77 -39.15
C SER A 769 -7.37 -6.67 -37.91
N THR A 770 -6.41 -7.60 -37.78
CA THR A 770 -6.33 -8.56 -36.66
C THR A 770 -5.07 -8.39 -35.82
N GLU A 771 -4.12 -7.58 -36.24
CA GLU A 771 -2.95 -7.21 -35.45
C GLU A 771 -2.51 -5.79 -35.82
N MET A 772 -2.48 -4.87 -34.86
CA MET A 772 -2.14 -3.47 -35.11
C MET A 772 -1.53 -2.83 -33.86
N PRO A 773 -0.94 -1.61 -33.96
CA PRO A 773 -0.48 -0.88 -32.80
C PRO A 773 -1.60 -0.66 -31.78
N PHE A 774 -1.29 -0.83 -30.50
CA PHE A 774 -2.21 -0.65 -29.37
C PHE A 774 -2.96 0.68 -29.44
N ALA A 775 -2.24 1.78 -29.71
CA ALA A 775 -2.83 3.11 -29.79
C ALA A 775 -3.92 3.18 -30.87
N ILE A 776 -3.65 2.62 -32.06
CA ILE A 776 -4.59 2.60 -33.19
C ILE A 776 -5.82 1.76 -32.86
N ALA A 777 -5.62 0.55 -32.32
CA ALA A 777 -6.73 -0.30 -31.92
C ALA A 777 -7.62 0.38 -30.89
N LEU A 778 -7.03 1.02 -29.86
CA LEU A 778 -7.77 1.68 -28.80
C LEU A 778 -8.57 2.87 -29.34
N MET A 779 -7.97 3.72 -30.16
CA MET A 779 -8.64 4.85 -30.79
C MET A 779 -9.90 4.41 -31.55
N ILE A 780 -9.82 3.31 -32.30
CA ILE A 780 -10.95 2.79 -33.08
C ILE A 780 -12.02 2.18 -32.17
N VAL A 781 -11.64 1.39 -31.17
CA VAL A 781 -12.60 0.76 -30.25
C VAL A 781 -13.39 1.84 -29.50
N VAL A 782 -12.71 2.87 -28.99
CA VAL A 782 -13.36 3.96 -28.25
C VAL A 782 -14.26 4.80 -29.16
N ASP A 783 -13.84 5.05 -30.40
CA ASP A 783 -14.67 5.70 -31.42
C ASP A 783 -15.97 4.93 -31.66
N LYS A 784 -15.86 3.62 -31.92
CA LYS A 784 -17.03 2.74 -32.13
C LYS A 784 -17.94 2.67 -30.90
N VAL A 785 -17.37 2.62 -29.70
CA VAL A 785 -18.14 2.65 -28.44
C VAL A 785 -18.91 3.97 -28.31
N SER A 786 -18.25 5.09 -28.60
CA SER A 786 -18.87 6.42 -28.50
C SER A 786 -19.97 6.60 -29.53
N ASP A 787 -19.72 6.17 -30.76
CA ASP A 787 -20.70 6.11 -31.85
C ASP A 787 -21.90 5.25 -31.50
N LYS A 788 -21.66 4.08 -30.92
CA LYS A 788 -22.72 3.17 -30.52
C LYS A 788 -23.62 3.79 -29.48
N TRP A 789 -23.03 4.46 -28.48
CA TRP A 789 -23.76 5.14 -27.43
C TRP A 789 -24.69 6.23 -27.99
N MET A 790 -24.19 7.03 -28.94
CA MET A 790 -24.97 8.10 -29.58
C MET A 790 -26.08 7.56 -30.48
N LYS A 791 -25.80 6.52 -31.27
CA LYS A 791 -26.77 5.88 -32.17
C LYS A 791 -27.90 5.18 -31.42
N ASP A 792 -27.60 4.45 -30.34
CA ASP A 792 -28.62 3.77 -29.52
C ASP A 792 -29.58 4.77 -28.85
N ARG A 793 -29.13 6.00 -28.59
CA ARG A 793 -29.94 7.11 -28.08
C ARG A 793 -30.65 7.92 -29.16
N LYS A 794 -30.47 7.57 -30.44
CA LYS A 794 -31.11 8.22 -31.59
C LYS A 794 -30.84 9.73 -31.64
N LEU A 795 -29.62 10.15 -31.27
CA LEU A 795 -29.22 11.55 -31.36
C LEU A 795 -29.16 12.01 -32.82
N SER A 796 -29.60 13.24 -33.10
CA SER A 796 -29.50 13.82 -34.44
C SER A 796 -28.03 13.96 -34.86
N GLU A 797 -27.76 14.04 -36.16
CA GLU A 797 -26.38 14.24 -36.65
C GLU A 797 -25.77 15.55 -36.11
N ALA A 798 -26.58 16.60 -35.98
CA ALA A 798 -26.16 17.88 -35.39
C ALA A 798 -25.78 17.73 -33.91
N ASP A 799 -26.56 16.98 -33.13
CA ASP A 799 -26.26 16.71 -31.71
C ASP A 799 -25.01 15.85 -31.56
N GLN A 800 -24.83 14.84 -32.41
CA GLN A 800 -23.62 14.02 -32.44
C GLN A 800 -22.39 14.86 -32.75
N ALA A 801 -22.48 15.77 -33.73
CA ALA A 801 -21.39 16.68 -34.08
C ALA A 801 -21.10 17.67 -32.94
N ALA A 802 -22.13 18.18 -32.26
CA ALA A 802 -21.97 19.08 -31.12
C ALA A 802 -21.27 18.41 -29.92
N LEU A 803 -21.64 17.16 -29.60
CA LEU A 803 -20.98 16.37 -28.55
C LEU A 803 -19.54 16.01 -28.91
N TRP A 804 -19.28 15.71 -30.19
CA TRP A 804 -17.94 15.36 -30.66
C TRP A 804 -16.98 16.56 -30.70
N GLY A 805 -17.49 17.73 -31.09
CA GLY A 805 -16.70 18.94 -31.28
C GLY A 805 -15.80 18.88 -32.53
N PRO A 806 -14.94 19.90 -32.76
CA PRO A 806 -14.20 20.03 -34.01
C PRO A 806 -12.84 19.29 -34.02
N ARG A 807 -12.46 18.63 -32.91
CA ARG A 807 -11.17 17.96 -32.76
C ARG A 807 -11.20 16.54 -33.34
N LYS A 808 -10.11 16.13 -33.97
CA LYS A 808 -10.04 14.84 -34.69
C LYS A 808 -9.52 13.71 -33.81
N ASN A 809 -9.95 12.48 -34.10
CA ASN A 809 -9.40 11.26 -33.53
C ASN A 809 -8.24 10.72 -34.41
N CYS A 810 -7.17 11.52 -34.54
CA CYS A 810 -5.99 11.14 -35.34
C CYS A 810 -4.75 10.94 -34.45
N PRO A 811 -3.88 9.98 -34.78
CA PRO A 811 -2.65 9.77 -34.03
C PRO A 811 -1.71 10.96 -34.24
N ASN A 812 -0.95 11.33 -33.20
CA ASN A 812 0.10 12.32 -33.34
C ASN A 812 1.31 11.68 -34.06
N THR A 813 1.49 11.99 -35.34
CA THR A 813 2.58 11.47 -36.19
C THR A 813 3.91 12.19 -35.98
N ALA A 814 4.17 12.73 -34.77
CA ALA A 814 5.29 13.61 -34.48
C ALA A 814 6.59 13.16 -35.18
N PRO A 815 7.26 14.05 -35.94
CA PRO A 815 8.25 13.66 -36.95
C PRO A 815 9.53 12.99 -36.40
N ASN A 816 9.72 12.95 -35.07
CA ASN A 816 10.98 12.58 -34.43
C ASN A 816 10.86 11.40 -33.44
N GLY A 817 9.82 10.56 -33.56
CA GLY A 817 9.63 9.37 -32.72
C GLY A 817 8.99 9.66 -31.35
N PRO A 818 9.22 8.80 -30.33
CA PRO A 818 8.65 8.97 -29.00
C PRO A 818 8.99 10.33 -28.38
N HIS A 819 8.00 10.99 -27.79
CA HIS A 819 8.11 12.36 -27.28
C HIS A 819 7.25 12.57 -26.04
N TYR A 820 7.55 13.63 -25.28
CA TYR A 820 6.71 14.11 -24.19
C TYR A 820 6.36 15.58 -24.40
N ARG A 821 5.17 15.99 -23.94
CA ARG A 821 4.80 17.40 -23.90
C ARG A 821 5.44 18.12 -22.71
N ALA A 822 5.86 19.36 -22.92
CA ALA A 822 6.11 20.32 -21.86
C ALA A 822 4.80 21.10 -21.60
N ARG A 823 4.29 21.00 -20.37
CA ARG A 823 3.05 21.67 -19.96
C ARG A 823 3.34 23.07 -19.39
N PRO A 824 2.38 24.02 -19.45
CA PRO A 824 2.42 25.22 -18.61
C PRO A 824 2.57 24.86 -17.13
N LEU A 825 3.36 25.66 -16.40
CA LEU A 825 3.75 25.37 -15.01
C LEU A 825 2.79 25.94 -13.96
N ASN A 826 1.58 26.34 -14.34
CA ASN A 826 0.58 26.80 -13.37
C ASN A 826 0.16 25.68 -12.41
N GLY A 827 0.18 25.99 -11.11
CA GLY A 827 -0.05 25.05 -10.02
C GLY A 827 1.05 24.01 -9.81
N VAL A 828 2.26 24.21 -10.37
CA VAL A 828 3.37 23.21 -10.30
C VAL A 828 3.80 22.86 -8.88
N TRP A 829 3.59 23.76 -7.91
CA TRP A 829 3.88 23.47 -6.50
C TRP A 829 3.09 22.26 -5.96
N ALA A 830 1.90 22.01 -6.52
CA ALA A 830 0.95 20.98 -6.09
C ALA A 830 1.10 19.65 -6.87
N THR A 831 2.16 19.49 -7.66
CA THR A 831 2.32 18.34 -8.57
C THR A 831 3.51 17.45 -8.25
N ALA A 832 4.02 17.49 -7.02
CA ALA A 832 5.04 16.54 -6.58
C ALA A 832 4.47 15.11 -6.55
N PRO A 833 5.25 14.08 -6.92
CA PRO A 833 6.63 14.15 -7.38
C PRO A 833 6.72 14.55 -8.87
N TYR A 834 7.87 15.07 -9.27
CA TYR A 834 8.13 15.66 -10.59
C TYR A 834 8.67 14.64 -11.60
N LEU A 835 8.71 15.07 -12.87
CA LEU A 835 8.80 14.25 -14.08
C LEU A 835 7.55 13.41 -14.34
N HIS A 836 7.39 12.95 -15.59
CA HIS A 836 6.23 12.16 -16.00
C HIS A 836 6.10 10.87 -15.17
N ASN A 837 7.22 10.26 -14.78
CA ASN A 837 7.27 9.06 -13.97
C ASN A 837 7.32 9.32 -12.46
N GLY A 838 7.16 10.55 -11.99
CA GLY A 838 7.14 10.86 -10.55
C GLY A 838 8.43 10.45 -9.82
N SER A 839 9.58 10.55 -10.48
CA SER A 839 10.86 10.04 -10.00
C SER A 839 11.71 11.08 -9.25
N VAL A 840 11.25 12.34 -9.19
CA VAL A 840 11.97 13.43 -8.52
C VAL A 840 11.12 14.03 -7.39
N PRO A 841 11.58 14.00 -6.12
CA PRO A 841 10.68 14.24 -4.98
C PRO A 841 10.25 15.69 -4.80
N SER A 842 11.05 16.68 -5.20
CA SER A 842 10.78 18.10 -4.96
C SER A 842 11.29 19.01 -6.09
N LEU A 843 10.82 20.26 -6.16
CA LEU A 843 11.34 21.25 -7.12
C LEU A 843 12.83 21.52 -6.90
N TYR A 844 13.27 21.56 -5.64
CA TYR A 844 14.69 21.66 -5.32
C TYR A 844 15.54 20.63 -6.06
N TRP A 845 15.17 19.35 -5.99
CA TRP A 845 15.90 18.29 -6.70
C TRP A 845 15.70 18.32 -8.22
N MET A 846 14.52 18.78 -8.67
CA MET A 846 14.23 18.94 -10.09
C MET A 846 15.18 19.96 -10.75
N LEU A 847 15.53 21.02 -10.02
CA LEU A 847 16.40 22.11 -10.45
C LEU A 847 17.90 21.86 -10.17
N LYS A 848 18.26 20.64 -9.73
CA LYS A 848 19.65 20.19 -9.61
C LYS A 848 20.07 19.36 -10.84
N PRO A 849 21.38 19.24 -11.10
CA PRO A 849 21.91 18.27 -12.05
C PRO A 849 21.35 16.86 -11.78
N ALA A 850 21.00 16.13 -12.83
CA ALA A 850 20.34 14.83 -12.72
C ALA A 850 21.15 13.81 -11.90
N ALA A 851 22.48 13.88 -12.00
CA ALA A 851 23.40 13.01 -11.26
C ALA A 851 23.35 13.21 -9.72
N GLU A 852 22.89 14.38 -9.26
CA GLU A 852 22.79 14.71 -7.83
C GLU A 852 21.43 14.38 -7.21
N ARG A 853 20.46 13.93 -8.03
CA ARG A 853 19.11 13.65 -7.54
C ARG A 853 19.09 12.40 -6.64
N PRO A 854 18.19 12.35 -5.63
CA PRO A 854 18.00 11.16 -4.83
C PRO A 854 17.57 9.99 -5.72
N LYS A 855 18.29 8.88 -5.65
CA LYS A 855 17.96 7.66 -6.39
C LYS A 855 16.84 6.85 -5.73
N GLN A 856 16.52 7.20 -4.48
CA GLN A 856 15.53 6.54 -3.64
C GLN A 856 14.85 7.56 -2.74
N PHE A 857 13.54 7.42 -2.55
CA PHE A 857 12.76 8.20 -1.59
C PHE A 857 11.42 7.50 -1.29
N CYS A 858 10.76 7.91 -0.21
CA CYS A 858 9.53 7.28 0.24
C CYS A 858 8.30 7.97 -0.31
N MET A 859 7.38 7.19 -0.86
CA MET A 859 6.06 7.60 -1.34
C MET A 859 4.97 7.05 -0.43
N GLY A 860 3.87 7.80 -0.30
CA GLY A 860 2.77 7.49 0.62
C GLY A 860 2.83 8.30 1.92
N ALA A 861 4.01 8.82 2.28
CA ALA A 861 4.11 9.94 3.20
C ALA A 861 3.50 11.19 2.55
N ARG A 862 2.55 11.83 3.23
CA ARG A 862 1.86 13.03 2.72
C ARG A 862 2.51 14.33 3.21
N ASP A 863 3.57 14.22 4.01
CA ASP A 863 4.22 15.37 4.62
C ASP A 863 4.95 16.21 3.56
N PHE A 864 4.47 17.43 3.37
CA PHE A 864 4.98 18.36 2.39
C PHE A 864 6.11 19.22 2.96
N ASP A 865 7.15 19.44 2.16
CA ASP A 865 8.21 20.38 2.42
C ASP A 865 7.94 21.69 1.66
N PRO A 866 7.51 22.77 2.34
CA PRO A 866 7.23 24.05 1.67
C PRO A 866 8.49 24.80 1.23
N GLU A 867 9.68 24.46 1.76
CA GLU A 867 10.94 25.08 1.37
C GLU A 867 11.44 24.49 0.05
N HIS A 868 11.50 23.16 -0.04
CA HIS A 868 11.93 22.45 -1.24
C HIS A 868 10.83 22.20 -2.27
N VAL A 869 9.57 22.43 -1.87
CA VAL A 869 8.33 22.24 -2.64
C VAL A 869 8.20 20.81 -3.16
N GLY A 870 7.75 19.92 -2.28
CA GLY A 870 7.50 18.51 -2.59
C GLY A 870 7.71 17.59 -1.40
N PHE A 871 8.17 16.37 -1.64
CA PHE A 871 8.43 15.38 -0.60
C PHE A 871 9.83 15.53 0.00
N ARG A 872 9.92 15.28 1.30
CA ARG A 872 11.21 15.13 1.98
C ARG A 872 11.88 13.82 1.59
N VAL A 873 13.20 13.87 1.43
CA VAL A 873 14.03 12.68 1.23
C VAL A 873 14.33 12.06 2.59
N ALA A 874 13.61 11.00 2.95
CA ALA A 874 13.82 10.26 4.19
C ALA A 874 14.86 9.15 4.03
N THR A 875 15.59 8.82 5.10
CA THR A 875 16.59 7.73 5.10
C THR A 875 15.97 6.32 5.15
N SER A 876 14.69 6.20 5.51
CA SER A 876 13.97 4.93 5.57
C SER A 876 12.46 5.15 5.52
N CYS A 877 11.73 4.30 4.80
CA CYS A 877 10.27 4.39 4.71
C CYS A 877 9.58 3.74 5.91
N LYS A 878 8.44 4.32 6.31
CA LYS A 878 7.58 3.74 7.35
C LYS A 878 6.85 2.51 6.81
N THR A 879 6.32 1.69 7.71
CA THR A 879 5.52 0.52 7.33
C THR A 879 4.37 0.92 6.41
N GLY A 880 4.28 0.27 5.25
CA GLY A 880 3.19 0.46 4.30
C GLY A 880 3.37 1.62 3.32
N GLU A 881 4.38 2.48 3.50
CA GLU A 881 4.86 3.36 2.44
C GLU A 881 5.52 2.54 1.32
N THR A 882 5.71 3.14 0.15
CA THR A 882 6.44 2.56 -0.97
C THR A 882 7.79 3.24 -1.09
N LEU A 883 8.86 2.46 -1.20
CA LEU A 883 10.19 2.98 -1.53
C LEU A 883 10.27 3.12 -3.06
N PHE A 884 10.23 4.35 -3.58
CA PHE A 884 10.66 4.58 -4.94
C PHE A 884 12.16 4.27 -5.03
N SER A 885 12.58 3.55 -6.07
CA SER A 885 13.98 3.30 -6.35
C SER A 885 14.25 3.27 -7.85
N MET A 886 15.32 3.95 -8.27
CA MET A 886 15.85 3.88 -9.64
C MET A 886 16.43 2.49 -9.95
N THR A 887 16.86 1.75 -8.92
CA THR A 887 17.57 0.48 -9.06
C THR A 887 17.00 -0.61 -8.17
N ASP A 888 17.11 -1.87 -8.58
CA ASP A 888 16.68 -3.02 -7.78
C ASP A 888 17.70 -3.38 -6.67
N GLY A 889 17.44 -4.48 -5.97
CA GLY A 889 18.30 -4.96 -4.88
C GLY A 889 19.72 -5.35 -5.31
N ASP A 890 19.93 -5.59 -6.61
CA ASP A 890 21.24 -5.91 -7.20
C ASP A 890 21.92 -4.66 -7.79
N GLY A 891 21.30 -3.48 -7.63
CA GLY A 891 21.80 -2.22 -8.18
C GLY A 891 21.54 -2.03 -9.68
N LYS A 892 20.71 -2.88 -10.31
CA LYS A 892 20.37 -2.74 -11.74
C LYS A 892 19.24 -1.72 -11.93
N PRO A 893 19.25 -0.93 -13.02
CA PRO A 893 18.16 -0.01 -13.32
C PRO A 893 16.80 -0.71 -13.37
N ILE A 894 15.80 -0.13 -12.73
CA ILE A 894 14.40 -0.55 -12.83
C ILE A 894 13.78 0.16 -14.04
N HIS A 895 13.15 -0.61 -14.92
CA HIS A 895 12.44 -0.08 -16.08
C HIS A 895 11.33 0.90 -15.65
N GLY A 896 11.22 2.06 -16.29
CA GLY A 896 10.23 3.08 -15.94
C GLY A 896 10.60 3.99 -14.74
N ASN A 897 11.71 3.75 -14.04
CA ASN A 897 12.11 4.49 -12.84
C ASN A 897 13.37 5.36 -13.00
N SER A 898 13.79 5.67 -14.23
CA SER A 898 14.92 6.60 -14.43
C SER A 898 14.63 7.98 -13.84
N VAL A 899 15.61 8.54 -13.11
CA VAL A 899 15.59 9.90 -12.55
C VAL A 899 16.29 10.92 -13.46
N LEU A 900 16.72 10.48 -14.64
CA LEU A 900 17.56 11.25 -15.57
C LEU A 900 16.75 12.22 -16.44
N GLY A 901 17.46 13.07 -17.17
CA GLY A 901 16.85 14.02 -18.12
C GLY A 901 16.29 15.27 -17.46
N HIS A 902 15.86 16.22 -18.29
CA HIS A 902 15.42 17.55 -17.86
C HIS A 902 16.41 18.15 -16.83
N SER A 903 17.69 18.20 -17.18
CA SER A 903 18.78 18.56 -16.27
C SER A 903 19.27 19.99 -16.50
N LEU A 904 19.49 20.71 -15.40
CA LEU A 904 20.13 22.03 -15.40
C LEU A 904 21.62 21.88 -15.07
N GLU A 905 22.39 21.49 -16.07
CA GLU A 905 23.81 21.14 -15.92
C GLU A 905 24.71 21.70 -17.04
N GLY A 906 24.18 22.47 -18.00
CA GLY A 906 24.98 23.07 -19.05
C GLY A 906 24.18 23.64 -20.23
N THR A 907 24.87 24.09 -21.28
CA THR A 907 24.20 24.62 -22.48
C THR A 907 23.55 23.49 -23.29
N PRO A 908 22.24 23.54 -23.59
CA PRO A 908 21.59 22.60 -24.49
C PRO A 908 22.24 22.58 -25.87
N GLY A 909 22.21 21.44 -26.57
CA GLY A 909 22.74 21.35 -27.93
C GLY A 909 22.98 19.92 -28.42
N PRO A 910 23.47 19.77 -29.67
CA PRO A 910 23.79 18.46 -30.24
C PRO A 910 24.72 17.65 -29.32
N GLY A 911 24.38 16.38 -29.07
CA GLY A 911 25.15 15.48 -28.21
C GLY A 911 24.93 15.67 -26.70
N LYS A 912 24.13 16.65 -26.27
CA LYS A 912 23.83 16.94 -24.85
C LYS A 912 22.40 16.58 -24.48
N ASN A 913 22.04 15.33 -24.76
CA ASN A 913 20.70 14.79 -24.50
C ASN A 913 20.32 14.94 -23.03
N GLY A 914 19.14 15.49 -22.77
CA GLY A 914 18.59 15.70 -21.44
C GLY A 914 19.08 16.95 -20.71
N VAL A 915 19.96 17.75 -21.30
CA VAL A 915 20.37 19.06 -20.75
C VAL A 915 19.44 20.15 -21.28
N ILE A 916 18.76 20.86 -20.38
CA ILE A 916 17.77 21.89 -20.73
C ILE A 916 18.20 23.32 -20.37
N GLY A 917 19.32 23.48 -19.66
CA GLY A 917 19.80 24.80 -19.26
C GLY A 917 21.03 24.75 -18.36
N ARG A 918 21.61 25.93 -18.12
CA ARG A 918 22.80 26.08 -17.27
C ARG A 918 22.53 25.66 -15.83
N MET A 919 23.59 25.33 -15.13
CA MET A 919 23.53 25.10 -13.69
C MET A 919 23.11 26.38 -12.96
N LEU A 920 22.24 26.23 -11.96
CA LEU A 920 21.82 27.31 -11.07
C LEU A 920 22.67 27.30 -9.81
N THR A 921 23.09 28.48 -9.36
CA THR A 921 23.58 28.68 -7.99
C THR A 921 22.48 28.34 -6.98
N GLU A 922 22.86 28.17 -5.70
CA GLU A 922 21.89 27.87 -4.65
C GLU A 922 20.81 28.97 -4.53
N ASP A 923 21.23 30.24 -4.58
CA ASP A 923 20.31 31.37 -4.47
C ASP A 923 19.40 31.50 -5.70
N GLU A 924 19.92 31.34 -6.91
CA GLU A 924 19.11 31.33 -8.14
C GLU A 924 18.07 30.21 -8.11
N ARG A 925 18.43 29.05 -7.56
CA ARG A 925 17.50 27.92 -7.43
C ARG A 925 16.36 28.27 -6.50
N PHE A 926 16.64 28.84 -5.34
CA PHE A 926 15.59 29.28 -4.41
C PHE A 926 14.80 30.48 -4.94
N ASP A 927 15.41 31.37 -5.71
CA ASP A 927 14.69 32.44 -6.40
C ASP A 927 13.68 31.88 -7.40
N LEU A 928 14.10 30.91 -8.23
CA LEU A 928 13.21 30.22 -9.17
C LEU A 928 12.11 29.41 -8.45
N ILE A 929 12.45 28.68 -7.38
CA ILE A 929 11.44 27.96 -6.56
C ILE A 929 10.41 28.94 -6.00
N GLU A 930 10.85 30.08 -5.47
CA GLU A 930 9.94 31.09 -4.92
C GLU A 930 8.99 31.61 -6.00
N TYR A 931 9.50 31.83 -7.22
CA TYR A 931 8.66 32.19 -8.36
C TYR A 931 7.67 31.08 -8.75
N LEU A 932 8.11 29.83 -8.83
CA LEU A 932 7.26 28.68 -9.17
C LEU A 932 6.14 28.42 -8.14
N LYS A 933 6.31 28.83 -6.89
CA LYS A 933 5.20 28.83 -5.91
C LYS A 933 4.07 29.79 -6.31
N THR A 934 4.38 30.88 -7.02
CA THR A 934 3.38 31.90 -7.39
C THR A 934 2.60 31.57 -8.67
N LEU A 935 2.93 30.48 -9.37
CA LEU A 935 2.37 30.12 -10.68
C LEU A 935 1.13 29.23 -10.60
#